data_AF-A0A931AF54-F1
#
_entry.id   AF-A0A931AF54-F1
#
_cell.length_a   1.000
_cell.length_b   1.000
_cell.length_c   1.000
_cell.angle_alpha   90.00
_cell.angle_beta   90.00
_cell.angle_gamma   90.00
#
_symmetry.space_group_name_H-M   'P 1'
#
loop_
_entity.id
_entity.type
_entity.pdbx_description
1 polymer ?
#
loop_
_entity_poly.entity_id
_entity_poly.type
_entity_poly.pdbx_seq_one_letter_code
_entity_poly.pdbx_strand_id
1 'polypeptide(L)'
;MAGRIRDVDIALVRERSPIADVIGEHIQLRNAGGGNLKGLCPFHDEKSPSFNVTPERGMYYCLAAETRVMTWEGVRPIAELAGGVHRVLASDGRWVDAPFMSFGVQPLMKIVVSRNGERKEIFATPEHRWFVRSGRLQDKRAEVITKDLKPRHRLVTVFPGTRIKRTTPSPFGIAHGITFGDGTRAATGSRATLDSDEDAQLLKWFPLSYVTESMGGTSGKSRQLLVHHLPRFFKELPPLDESVPYLYGWLAGYLAADGHVAKDGTIMLNCADKATLEFVRAVCMRLGIGTYGVTEQVRVGFPGREPSSIFRVHFVNEDLTEDFFLIDDHRLRFAGAAKAFARRGWVVQSVEETDRVEEVFCATVDHGHAFVLEDNILTGNCFGCTEGGDVITFVEKIEHLSFGEAVERLAQRAGIHLQYEQGGYVPRRDHGERARLIEAHKAAAEFYADKLFGPDAAPGRRFLSERGFERADAELFGVGYAPAEWEALTRHLLGRGFSADELVKGGLAKEGRRGPIDRFRGRLIWPIRDATGDVIGFGARKLLDSDDGPKYLNTPDSPLYKKSQVLYGIDLAKREISKRSQAVIVEGYTDVMACHLAGVPTAVATCGTSFGEEHIKILRRFLLDQAEFRGEVIFTFDGDAAGQKAALRAFADEQKFVTQTYVAIQGEGLDPCDLRIKQGDAAVRDLIASREPLFQFAIRSTISRYDLRSNEGKIAALDAAAPIVAGIKDVGLRKRYAIDLDRWLGFMDERFVMQRIGEVSNAQQGRPRRAPRAAPVDPSVRVEGELLKLAVQRPALLGPRFDALDPQAFTAQDHVVLHKVITAAGGLATAGHGGREWVDRLLEHAHEEGARALVTRFAVEALQADAHAEERYAAAMLAAIEAIAVDRAIAQVKSRIQRLNPVDEQQEYNKLFGELVALEQQRRVLRDRAAGS
;
A
#
# COMPACT_ATOMS: atom_id res chain seq x y z
N MET A 1 12.60 15.71 -21.16
CA MET A 1 11.30 15.98 -20.52
C MET A 1 10.38 16.48 -21.62
N ALA A 2 9.29 15.78 -21.91
CA ALA A 2 8.29 16.30 -22.85
C ALA A 2 7.72 17.62 -22.29
N GLY A 3 7.47 18.60 -23.15
CA GLY A 3 6.81 19.83 -22.73
C GLY A 3 5.44 19.52 -22.14
N ARG A 4 4.94 20.38 -21.24
CA ARG A 4 3.58 20.26 -20.71
C ARG A 4 2.59 20.77 -21.76
N ILE A 5 1.61 19.95 -22.16
CA ILE A 5 0.50 20.39 -23.03
C ILE A 5 -0.24 21.52 -22.30
N ARG A 6 -0.57 22.61 -22.98
CA ARG A 6 -1.31 23.71 -22.36
C ARG A 6 -2.65 23.23 -21.85
N ASP A 7 -3.00 23.65 -20.63
CA ASP A 7 -4.26 23.29 -19.98
C ASP A 7 -5.48 23.71 -20.83
N VAL A 8 -5.38 24.82 -21.58
CA VAL A 8 -6.40 25.26 -22.54
C VAL A 8 -6.64 24.30 -23.70
N ASP A 9 -5.59 23.64 -24.21
CA ASP A 9 -5.74 22.69 -25.31
C ASP A 9 -6.30 21.35 -24.79
N ILE A 10 -5.92 20.94 -23.58
CA ILE A 10 -6.51 19.78 -22.88
C ILE A 10 -8.01 20.00 -22.65
N ALA A 11 -8.40 21.19 -22.21
CA ALA A 11 -9.81 21.55 -22.02
C ALA A 11 -10.60 21.50 -23.34
N LEU A 12 -10.02 22.03 -24.43
CA LEU A 12 -10.64 21.98 -25.75
C LEU A 12 -10.81 20.55 -26.28
N VAL A 13 -9.84 19.66 -26.02
CA VAL A 13 -9.93 18.24 -26.37
C VAL A 13 -11.07 17.55 -25.63
N ARG A 14 -11.25 17.86 -24.34
CA ARG A 14 -12.36 17.35 -23.52
C ARG A 14 -13.70 17.83 -24.05
N GLU A 15 -13.80 19.11 -24.40
CA GLU A 15 -15.02 19.72 -24.94
C GLU A 15 -15.45 19.09 -26.28
N ARG A 16 -14.49 18.84 -27.18
CA ARG A 16 -14.76 18.33 -28.54
C ARG A 16 -14.77 16.80 -28.65
N SER A 17 -14.64 16.08 -27.56
CA SER A 17 -14.67 14.62 -27.54
C SER A 17 -15.83 14.12 -26.68
N PRO A 18 -17.07 14.11 -27.22
CA PRO A 18 -18.24 13.65 -26.46
C PRO A 18 -18.03 12.22 -25.95
N ILE A 19 -18.09 12.05 -24.63
CA ILE A 19 -17.75 10.79 -23.96
C ILE A 19 -18.61 9.61 -24.45
N ALA A 20 -19.87 9.86 -24.81
CA ALA A 20 -20.78 8.85 -25.33
C ALA A 20 -20.35 8.32 -26.70
N ASP A 21 -19.84 9.19 -27.57
CA ASP A 21 -19.38 8.82 -28.90
C ASP A 21 -18.10 8.00 -28.81
N VAL A 22 -17.20 8.39 -27.90
CA VAL A 22 -15.91 7.71 -27.67
C VAL A 22 -16.17 6.31 -27.11
N ILE A 23 -17.02 6.19 -26.08
CA ILE A 23 -17.33 4.91 -25.45
C ILE A 23 -18.13 4.01 -26.39
N GLY A 24 -19.04 4.58 -27.18
CA GLY A 24 -19.87 3.84 -28.14
C GLY A 24 -19.07 3.12 -29.23
N GLU A 25 -17.82 3.52 -29.48
CA GLU A 25 -16.90 2.80 -30.38
C GLU A 25 -16.43 1.45 -29.81
N HIS A 26 -16.43 1.29 -28.47
CA HIS A 26 -15.91 0.10 -27.80
C HIS A 26 -16.99 -0.81 -27.23
N ILE A 27 -18.12 -0.26 -26.77
CA ILE A 27 -19.20 -1.02 -26.14
C ILE A 27 -20.57 -0.58 -26.62
N GLN A 28 -21.51 -1.52 -26.67
CA GLN A 28 -22.88 -1.21 -27.01
C GLN A 28 -23.60 -0.52 -25.84
N LEU A 29 -23.96 0.74 -26.02
CA LEU A 29 -24.71 1.53 -25.05
C LEU A 29 -26.22 1.48 -25.35
N ARG A 30 -27.04 1.34 -24.31
CA ARG A 30 -28.52 1.38 -24.37
C ARG A 30 -29.06 2.53 -23.53
N ASN A 31 -30.20 3.09 -23.93
CA ASN A 31 -30.82 4.19 -23.20
C ASN A 31 -31.32 3.73 -21.82
N ALA A 32 -30.94 4.45 -20.77
CA ALA A 32 -31.32 4.17 -19.38
C ALA A 32 -32.32 5.19 -18.80
N GLY A 33 -32.83 6.12 -19.63
CA GLY A 33 -33.75 7.19 -19.25
C GLY A 33 -33.05 8.46 -18.78
N GLY A 34 -33.71 9.61 -18.94
CA GLY A 34 -33.23 10.91 -18.45
C GLY A 34 -31.94 11.42 -19.09
N GLY A 35 -31.63 11.01 -20.33
CA GLY A 35 -30.40 11.39 -21.03
C GLY A 35 -29.20 10.50 -20.75
N ASN A 36 -29.30 9.51 -19.86
CA ASN A 36 -28.22 8.57 -19.53
C ASN A 36 -28.21 7.34 -20.46
N LEU A 37 -27.02 6.81 -20.68
CA LEU A 37 -26.73 5.59 -21.43
C LEU A 37 -26.15 4.52 -20.49
N LYS A 38 -26.36 3.25 -20.79
CA LYS A 38 -25.87 2.12 -19.98
C LYS A 38 -25.38 0.97 -20.86
N GLY A 39 -24.24 0.38 -20.51
CA GLY A 39 -23.62 -0.75 -21.21
C GLY A 39 -23.05 -1.79 -20.26
N LEU A 40 -22.47 -2.85 -20.82
CA LEU A 40 -21.61 -3.77 -20.08
C LEU A 40 -20.26 -3.08 -19.86
N CYS A 41 -19.71 -3.17 -18.65
CA CYS A 41 -18.42 -2.61 -18.31
C CYS A 41 -17.32 -3.22 -19.21
N PRO A 42 -16.50 -2.40 -19.89
CA PRO A 42 -15.42 -2.93 -20.73
C PRO A 42 -14.21 -3.41 -19.91
N PHE A 43 -14.16 -3.05 -18.62
CA PHE A 43 -13.04 -3.34 -17.72
C PHE A 43 -13.28 -4.59 -16.86
N HIS A 44 -14.49 -5.16 -16.86
CA HIS A 44 -14.87 -6.32 -16.05
C HIS A 44 -15.75 -7.29 -16.85
N ASP A 45 -15.60 -8.60 -16.60
CA ASP A 45 -16.43 -9.62 -17.25
C ASP A 45 -17.77 -9.78 -16.52
N GLU A 46 -18.74 -8.93 -16.89
CA GLU A 46 -20.09 -8.90 -16.30
C GLU A 46 -21.18 -9.28 -17.30
N LYS A 47 -22.25 -9.92 -16.82
CA LYS A 47 -23.41 -10.31 -17.64
C LYS A 47 -24.59 -9.35 -17.54
N SER A 48 -24.55 -8.42 -16.57
CA SER A 48 -25.59 -7.42 -16.33
C SER A 48 -25.02 -6.03 -16.58
N PRO A 49 -25.67 -5.17 -17.39
CA PRO A 49 -25.19 -3.81 -17.64
C PRO A 49 -25.05 -3.03 -16.33
N SER A 50 -23.83 -2.66 -15.94
CA SER A 50 -23.56 -1.82 -14.76
C SER A 50 -22.88 -0.50 -15.11
N PHE A 51 -22.30 -0.39 -16.31
CA PHE A 51 -21.55 0.78 -16.77
C PHE A 51 -22.48 1.89 -17.26
N ASN A 52 -22.57 3.00 -16.53
CA ASN A 52 -23.43 4.15 -16.87
C ASN A 52 -22.61 5.29 -17.48
N VAL A 53 -23.11 5.88 -18.57
CA VAL A 53 -22.51 7.00 -19.30
C VAL A 53 -23.52 8.13 -19.34
N THR A 54 -23.12 9.34 -18.94
CA THR A 54 -23.95 10.55 -19.06
C THR A 54 -23.36 11.47 -20.13
N PRO A 55 -23.88 11.41 -21.38
CA PRO A 55 -23.37 12.17 -22.53
C PRO A 55 -23.20 13.67 -22.27
N GLU A 56 -24.09 14.30 -21.51
CA GLU A 56 -24.04 15.73 -21.21
C GLU A 56 -22.90 16.14 -20.25
N ARG A 57 -22.24 15.19 -19.54
CA ARG A 57 -21.55 15.52 -18.26
C ARG A 57 -20.14 15.00 -18.03
N GLY A 58 -19.63 14.08 -18.84
CA GLY A 58 -18.18 13.77 -18.89
C GLY A 58 -17.44 13.20 -17.65
N MET A 59 -18.00 13.10 -16.43
CA MET A 59 -17.41 12.45 -15.21
C MET A 59 -18.49 12.09 -14.13
N TYR A 60 -18.14 11.37 -13.03
CA TYR A 60 -19.06 11.02 -11.91
C TYR A 60 -18.54 11.26 -10.45
N TYR A 61 -19.49 11.70 -9.60
CA TYR A 61 -19.60 11.92 -8.13
C TYR A 61 -18.35 12.24 -7.27
N CYS A 62 -18.43 13.28 -6.41
CA CYS A 62 -17.52 13.51 -5.26
C CYS A 62 -18.02 14.55 -4.21
N LEU A 63 -17.23 14.69 -3.13
CA LEU A 63 -17.38 15.63 -2.01
C LEU A 63 -16.32 16.75 -2.03
N ALA A 64 -16.66 17.89 -1.44
CA ALA A 64 -15.76 19.04 -1.24
C ALA A 64 -14.58 18.75 -0.30
N ALA A 65 -13.47 19.48 -0.47
CA ALA A 65 -12.19 19.25 0.23
C ALA A 65 -12.28 19.25 1.76
N GLU A 66 -13.09 20.16 2.32
CA GLU A 66 -13.28 20.34 3.76
C GLU A 66 -14.21 19.29 4.38
N THR A 67 -14.87 18.46 3.56
CA THR A 67 -15.83 17.48 4.05
C THR A 67 -15.15 16.53 5.02
N ARG A 68 -15.64 16.46 6.25
CA ARG A 68 -15.00 15.67 7.31
C ARG A 68 -15.50 14.24 7.33
N VAL A 69 -14.57 13.29 7.44
CA VAL A 69 -14.82 11.85 7.43
C VAL A 69 -14.45 11.23 8.78
N MET A 70 -15.25 10.27 9.25
CA MET A 70 -14.92 9.48 10.44
C MET A 70 -13.88 8.41 10.09
N THR A 71 -12.66 8.57 10.61
CA THR A 71 -11.56 7.60 10.49
C THR A 71 -11.23 6.99 11.85
N TRP A 72 -10.52 5.86 11.87
CA TRP A 72 -10.11 5.18 13.10
C TRP A 72 -9.20 6.04 14.00
N GLU A 73 -8.44 6.95 13.39
CA GLU A 73 -7.54 7.90 14.04
C GLU A 73 -8.25 9.16 14.53
N GLY A 74 -9.49 9.40 14.09
CA GLY A 74 -10.26 10.60 14.42
C GLY A 74 -11.03 11.14 13.23
N VAL A 75 -11.70 12.27 13.40
CA VAL A 75 -12.38 12.96 12.29
C VAL A 75 -11.37 13.82 11.52
N ARG A 76 -11.29 13.67 10.20
CA ARG A 76 -10.35 14.41 9.35
C ARG A 76 -11.01 14.95 8.08
N PRO A 77 -10.55 16.09 7.52
CA PRO A 77 -10.97 16.55 6.20
C PRO A 77 -10.62 15.52 5.11
N ILE A 78 -11.52 15.33 4.14
CA ILE A 78 -11.38 14.30 3.10
C ILE A 78 -10.17 14.54 2.19
N ALA A 79 -9.80 15.81 1.95
CA ALA A 79 -8.63 16.16 1.16
C ALA A 79 -7.31 15.66 1.79
N GLU A 80 -7.22 15.61 3.12
CA GLU A 80 -6.03 15.11 3.81
C GLU A 80 -5.90 13.58 3.76
N LEU A 81 -6.96 12.88 3.36
CA LEU A 81 -6.98 11.43 3.22
C LEU A 81 -6.58 10.99 1.80
N ALA A 82 -6.67 11.90 0.82
CA ALA A 82 -6.42 11.61 -0.58
C ALA A 82 -4.99 11.08 -0.83
N GLY A 83 -4.86 10.03 -1.64
CA GLY A 83 -3.59 9.36 -1.91
C GLY A 83 -3.18 8.33 -0.85
N GLY A 84 -4.00 8.12 0.19
CA GLY A 84 -3.78 7.14 1.26
C GLY A 84 -4.90 6.12 1.39
N VAL A 85 -4.63 5.05 2.15
CA VAL A 85 -5.62 4.08 2.61
C VAL A 85 -5.89 4.34 4.08
N HIS A 86 -7.15 4.55 4.43
CA HIS A 86 -7.58 4.92 5.78
C HIS A 86 -8.70 4.01 6.26
N ARG A 87 -8.71 3.72 7.56
CA ARG A 87 -9.73 2.89 8.17
C ARG A 87 -10.96 3.74 8.48
N VAL A 88 -12.07 3.46 7.80
CA VAL A 88 -13.33 4.22 7.88
C VAL A 88 -14.48 3.36 8.36
N LEU A 89 -15.53 4.01 8.87
CA LEU A 89 -16.74 3.33 9.29
C LEU A 89 -17.65 3.06 8.09
N ALA A 90 -17.93 1.77 7.81
CA ALA A 90 -18.81 1.32 6.74
C ALA A 90 -20.29 1.35 7.13
N SER A 91 -21.17 1.07 6.16
CA SER A 91 -22.62 1.14 6.39
C SER A 91 -23.21 0.13 7.36
N ASP A 92 -22.47 -0.93 7.72
CA ASP A 92 -22.84 -1.93 8.72
C ASP A 92 -22.29 -1.60 10.13
N GLY A 93 -21.64 -0.44 10.30
CA GLY A 93 -21.04 -0.01 11.57
C GLY A 93 -19.69 -0.69 11.88
N ARG A 94 -19.08 -1.37 10.91
CA ARG A 94 -17.72 -1.93 11.03
C ARG A 94 -16.67 -1.00 10.43
N TRP A 95 -15.45 -1.15 10.93
CA TRP A 95 -14.29 -0.43 10.43
C TRP A 95 -13.65 -1.21 9.29
N VAL A 96 -13.45 -0.55 8.14
CA VAL A 96 -12.86 -1.13 6.93
C VAL A 96 -11.78 -0.21 6.37
N ASP A 97 -10.74 -0.79 5.77
CA ASP A 97 -9.68 -0.01 5.13
C ASP A 97 -10.15 0.41 3.73
N ALA A 98 -10.06 1.70 3.41
CA ALA A 98 -10.54 2.27 2.16
C ALA A 98 -9.55 3.30 1.58
N PRO A 99 -9.19 3.20 0.28
CA PRO A 99 -8.41 4.23 -0.39
C PRO A 99 -9.26 5.49 -0.63
N PHE A 100 -8.63 6.66 -0.51
CA PHE A 100 -9.20 7.96 -0.85
C PHE A 100 -8.50 8.57 -2.06
N MET A 101 -9.28 9.13 -2.98
CA MET A 101 -8.77 9.66 -4.25
C MET A 101 -9.30 11.09 -4.49
N SER A 102 -8.54 11.86 -5.26
CA SER A 102 -9.02 13.09 -5.90
C SER A 102 -9.62 12.76 -7.27
N PHE A 103 -10.70 13.44 -7.63
CA PHE A 103 -11.43 13.25 -8.89
C PHE A 103 -11.55 14.57 -9.68
N GLY A 104 -10.54 15.44 -9.54
CA GLY A 104 -10.43 16.68 -10.30
C GLY A 104 -11.41 17.78 -9.86
N VAL A 105 -11.49 18.85 -10.66
CA VAL A 105 -12.24 20.07 -10.31
C VAL A 105 -13.68 20.01 -10.84
N GLN A 106 -14.68 20.16 -9.96
CA GLN A 106 -16.11 19.99 -10.29
C GLN A 106 -16.99 21.04 -9.58
N PRO A 107 -18.16 21.40 -10.16
CA PRO A 107 -19.14 22.28 -9.51
C PRO A 107 -19.84 21.58 -8.33
N LEU A 108 -20.13 22.34 -7.28
CA LEU A 108 -20.72 21.85 -6.04
C LEU A 108 -22.12 22.42 -5.80
N MET A 109 -22.96 21.63 -5.14
CA MET A 109 -24.20 22.07 -4.52
C MET A 109 -24.03 22.13 -3.01
N LYS A 110 -24.70 23.10 -2.39
CA LYS A 110 -24.74 23.26 -0.94
C LYS A 110 -25.95 22.54 -0.36
N ILE A 111 -25.68 21.59 0.52
CA ILE A 111 -26.69 20.84 1.26
C ILE A 111 -26.69 21.35 2.70
N VAL A 112 -27.81 21.92 3.13
CA VAL A 112 -27.99 22.35 4.51
C VAL A 112 -28.78 21.29 5.25
N VAL A 113 -28.21 20.71 6.31
CA VAL A 113 -28.86 19.71 7.16
C VAL A 113 -29.01 20.22 8.59
N SER A 114 -30.02 19.75 9.30
CA SER A 114 -30.20 20.06 10.72
C SER A 114 -30.55 18.86 11.59
N ARG A 115 -30.17 18.94 12.86
CA ARG A 115 -30.45 17.94 13.90
C ARG A 115 -30.47 18.63 15.25
N ASN A 116 -31.57 18.55 15.99
CA ASN A 116 -31.68 19.10 17.36
C ASN A 116 -31.26 20.58 17.52
N GLY A 117 -31.53 21.42 16.50
CA GLY A 117 -31.13 22.84 16.51
C GLY A 117 -29.72 23.10 15.96
N GLU A 118 -28.90 22.07 15.79
CA GLU A 118 -27.62 22.13 15.09
C GLU A 118 -27.86 22.22 13.57
N ARG A 119 -27.12 23.11 12.89
CA ARG A 119 -27.15 23.30 11.43
C ARG A 119 -25.76 23.01 10.88
N LYS A 120 -25.68 22.17 9.84
CA LYS A 120 -24.44 21.81 9.15
C LYS A 120 -24.59 22.02 7.65
N GLU A 121 -23.52 22.48 7.03
CA GLU A 121 -23.43 22.69 5.59
C GLU A 121 -22.48 21.64 5.01
N ILE A 122 -22.90 20.98 3.94
CA ILE A 122 -22.10 19.98 3.23
C ILE A 122 -22.11 20.35 1.76
N PHE A 123 -20.94 20.35 1.13
CA PHE A 123 -20.81 20.63 -0.28
C PHE A 123 -20.49 19.34 -1.02
N ALA A 124 -21.28 19.04 -2.03
CA ALA A 124 -21.16 17.82 -2.81
C ALA A 124 -21.55 18.08 -4.26
N THR A 125 -20.98 17.32 -5.18
CA THR A 125 -21.39 17.35 -6.58
C THR A 125 -22.90 17.05 -6.72
N PRO A 126 -23.60 17.58 -7.75
CA PRO A 126 -25.04 17.37 -7.95
C PRO A 126 -25.46 15.90 -7.98
N GLU A 127 -24.55 15.03 -8.36
CA GLU A 127 -24.82 13.63 -8.54
C GLU A 127 -24.46 12.83 -7.26
N HIS A 128 -23.73 13.40 -6.29
CA HIS A 128 -23.23 12.67 -5.11
C HIS A 128 -24.33 11.95 -4.34
N ARG A 129 -24.01 10.77 -3.82
CA ARG A 129 -25.01 9.83 -3.31
C ARG A 129 -25.24 9.92 -1.81
N TRP A 130 -26.52 9.89 -1.45
CA TRP A 130 -27.02 9.94 -0.09
C TRP A 130 -28.00 8.81 0.19
N PHE A 131 -28.06 8.39 1.45
CA PHE A 131 -29.05 7.43 1.91
C PHE A 131 -30.10 8.15 2.76
N VAL A 132 -31.36 8.06 2.37
CA VAL A 132 -32.51 8.63 3.09
C VAL A 132 -33.39 7.52 3.65
N ARG A 133 -34.05 7.74 4.79
CA ARG A 133 -34.98 6.75 5.36
C ARG A 133 -36.26 6.62 4.52
N SER A 134 -36.64 5.40 4.14
CA SER A 134 -37.84 5.10 3.35
C SER A 134 -38.87 4.26 4.12
N GLY A 135 -39.70 4.92 4.94
CA GLY A 135 -40.82 4.29 5.66
C GLY A 135 -40.76 4.42 7.19
N ARG A 136 -41.63 3.66 7.89
CA ARG A 136 -41.71 3.65 9.37
C ARG A 136 -40.68 2.74 10.05
N LEU A 137 -40.15 1.74 9.34
CA LEU A 137 -39.13 0.80 9.83
C LEU A 137 -37.72 1.36 9.59
N GLN A 138 -36.78 1.16 10.53
CA GLN A 138 -35.42 1.72 10.47
C GLN A 138 -34.58 1.17 9.31
N ASP A 139 -34.86 -0.05 8.84
CA ASP A 139 -33.97 -0.78 7.91
C ASP A 139 -34.22 -0.49 6.42
N LYS A 140 -35.34 0.18 6.10
CA LYS A 140 -35.60 0.60 4.72
C LYS A 140 -34.94 1.96 4.47
N ARG A 141 -33.89 1.94 3.65
CA ARG A 141 -33.23 3.13 3.11
C ARG A 141 -33.46 3.23 1.61
N ALA A 142 -33.65 4.44 1.12
CA ALA A 142 -33.64 4.77 -0.30
C ALA A 142 -32.36 5.54 -0.61
N GLU A 143 -31.90 5.37 -1.84
CA GLU A 143 -30.75 6.04 -2.40
C GLU A 143 -31.20 7.27 -3.17
N VAL A 144 -30.59 8.42 -2.90
CA VAL A 144 -30.94 9.70 -3.52
C VAL A 144 -29.66 10.47 -3.80
N ILE A 145 -29.56 11.10 -4.96
CA ILE A 145 -28.43 11.94 -5.34
C ILE A 145 -28.64 13.40 -4.90
N THR A 146 -27.56 14.18 -4.80
CA THR A 146 -27.63 15.56 -4.27
C THR A 146 -28.70 16.41 -4.95
N LYS A 147 -28.81 16.39 -6.28
CA LYS A 147 -29.82 17.15 -7.04
C LYS A 147 -31.26 16.74 -6.73
N ASP A 148 -31.45 15.49 -6.30
CA ASP A 148 -32.77 14.91 -5.99
C ASP A 148 -33.04 14.92 -4.48
N LEU A 149 -32.09 15.37 -3.65
CA LEU A 149 -32.33 15.58 -2.23
C LEU A 149 -33.32 16.73 -2.06
N LYS A 150 -34.38 16.47 -1.31
CA LYS A 150 -35.45 17.44 -1.05
C LYS A 150 -35.47 17.83 0.43
N PRO A 151 -35.91 19.05 0.76
CA PRO A 151 -36.23 19.42 2.13
C PRO A 151 -37.08 18.35 2.81
N ARG A 152 -36.79 18.08 4.09
CA ARG A 152 -37.39 17.03 4.94
C ARG A 152 -36.92 15.60 4.68
N HIS A 153 -36.07 15.34 3.68
CA HIS A 153 -35.38 14.06 3.59
C HIS A 153 -34.55 13.81 4.85
N ARG A 154 -34.66 12.59 5.41
CA ARG A 154 -33.94 12.20 6.64
C ARG A 154 -32.76 11.34 6.27
N LEU A 155 -31.56 11.86 6.39
CA LEU A 155 -30.33 11.13 6.11
C LEU A 155 -30.16 9.97 7.10
N VAL A 156 -29.68 8.85 6.58
CA VAL A 156 -29.34 7.66 7.39
C VAL A 156 -28.12 7.98 8.24
N THR A 157 -28.15 7.54 9.49
CA THR A 157 -27.03 7.68 10.42
C THR A 157 -26.52 6.34 10.90
N VAL A 158 -25.20 6.19 10.97
CA VAL A 158 -24.49 4.96 11.33
C VAL A 158 -23.48 5.25 12.43
N PHE A 159 -23.51 4.44 13.49
CA PHE A 159 -22.65 4.54 14.65
C PHE A 159 -21.74 3.30 14.74
N PRO A 160 -20.56 3.39 15.38
CA PRO A 160 -19.68 2.23 15.56
C PRO A 160 -20.34 1.16 16.44
N GLY A 161 -20.06 -0.12 16.17
CA GLY A 161 -20.53 -1.21 17.01
C GLY A 161 -19.99 -1.16 18.44
N THR A 162 -20.86 -1.31 19.44
CA THR A 162 -20.52 -1.26 20.88
C THR A 162 -19.56 -2.37 21.31
N ARG A 163 -18.53 -1.99 22.08
CA ARG A 163 -17.53 -2.91 22.66
C ARG A 163 -17.60 -3.00 24.19
N ILE A 164 -18.55 -2.28 24.81
CA ILE A 164 -18.61 -2.13 26.28
C ILE A 164 -19.64 -3.01 26.97
N LYS A 165 -20.55 -3.66 26.23
CA LYS A 165 -21.63 -4.51 26.81
C LYS A 165 -21.14 -5.70 27.65
N ARG A 166 -19.86 -6.07 27.58
CA ARG A 166 -19.23 -7.15 28.37
C ARG A 166 -17.92 -6.71 29.02
N THR A 167 -17.74 -5.40 29.21
CA THR A 167 -16.49 -4.83 29.71
C THR A 167 -16.77 -4.12 31.02
N THR A 168 -16.05 -4.49 32.08
CA THR A 168 -16.09 -3.74 33.35
C THR A 168 -15.13 -2.54 33.27
N PRO A 169 -15.56 -1.33 33.65
CA PRO A 169 -14.66 -0.18 33.71
C PRO A 169 -13.51 -0.43 34.68
N SER A 170 -12.28 -0.09 34.27
CA SER A 170 -11.10 -0.17 35.14
C SER A 170 -11.23 0.82 36.30
N PRO A 171 -11.09 0.37 37.56
CA PRO A 171 -11.03 1.26 38.73
C PRO A 171 -9.93 2.33 38.62
N PHE A 172 -8.79 1.97 38.01
CA PHE A 172 -7.68 2.88 37.78
C PHE A 172 -7.98 3.92 36.69
N GLY A 173 -8.72 3.52 35.66
CA GLY A 173 -9.26 4.44 34.66
C GLY A 173 -10.24 5.42 35.31
N ILE A 174 -11.15 4.91 36.15
CA ILE A 174 -12.12 5.72 36.91
C ILE A 174 -11.41 6.78 37.76
N ALA A 175 -10.42 6.38 38.56
CA ALA A 175 -9.66 7.31 39.39
C ALA A 175 -8.96 8.40 38.56
N HIS A 176 -8.39 8.02 37.41
CA HIS A 176 -7.82 8.99 36.46
C HIS A 176 -8.92 9.95 35.94
N GLY A 177 -10.03 9.44 35.41
CA GLY A 177 -11.12 10.25 34.88
C GLY A 177 -11.69 11.25 35.88
N ILE A 178 -11.94 10.83 37.13
CA ILE A 178 -12.42 11.70 38.22
C ILE A 178 -11.41 12.81 38.48
N THR A 179 -10.14 12.44 38.60
CA THR A 179 -9.06 13.40 38.85
C THR A 179 -8.90 14.38 37.69
N PHE A 180 -9.02 13.92 36.45
CA PHE A 180 -8.95 14.78 35.27
C PHE A 180 -10.09 15.81 35.28
N GLY A 181 -11.33 15.35 35.51
CA GLY A 181 -12.54 16.18 35.50
C GLY A 181 -12.54 17.30 36.52
N ASP A 182 -12.11 17.04 37.76
CA ASP A 182 -12.07 18.08 38.82
C ASP A 182 -11.23 19.33 38.45
N GLY A 183 -10.30 19.25 37.48
CA GLY A 183 -9.62 20.44 36.95
C GLY A 183 -8.64 21.16 37.88
N THR A 184 -8.56 20.81 39.18
CA THR A 184 -7.73 21.54 40.14
C THR A 184 -6.26 21.09 40.12
N ARG A 185 -5.33 21.96 39.67
CA ARG A 185 -3.88 21.70 39.64
C ARG A 185 -3.20 22.23 40.92
N ALA A 186 -2.47 21.39 41.65
CA ALA A 186 -1.68 21.80 42.81
C ALA A 186 -0.17 21.81 42.48
N ALA A 187 0.61 22.62 43.20
CA ALA A 187 2.06 22.76 42.97
C ALA A 187 2.88 21.51 43.35
N THR A 188 2.33 20.61 44.17
CA THR A 188 3.04 19.45 44.75
C THR A 188 2.50 18.09 44.28
N GLY A 189 1.60 18.05 43.29
CA GLY A 189 1.03 16.81 42.74
C GLY A 189 -0.35 17.01 42.09
N SER A 190 -1.01 15.91 41.73
CA SER A 190 -2.43 15.94 41.38
C SER A 190 -3.28 15.79 42.64
N ARG A 191 -4.42 16.49 42.67
CA ARG A 191 -5.49 16.31 43.66
C ARG A 191 -6.83 16.21 42.96
N ALA A 192 -7.80 15.57 43.62
CA ALA A 192 -9.20 15.62 43.25
C ALA A 192 -9.99 16.29 44.38
N THR A 193 -10.87 17.23 44.03
CA THR A 193 -11.82 17.89 44.93
C THR A 193 -13.19 17.25 44.71
N LEU A 194 -13.85 16.83 45.77
CA LEU A 194 -15.22 16.30 45.74
C LEU A 194 -16.11 17.24 46.54
N ASP A 195 -17.10 17.85 45.90
CA ASP A 195 -17.74 19.10 46.38
C ASP A 195 -19.08 18.90 47.10
N SER A 196 -19.58 17.66 47.23
CA SER A 196 -20.91 17.36 47.77
C SER A 196 -21.03 16.03 48.53
N ASP A 197 -22.11 15.86 49.30
CA ASP A 197 -22.51 14.55 49.88
C ASP A 197 -22.80 13.52 48.78
N GLU A 198 -23.19 13.96 47.57
CA GLU A 198 -23.42 13.11 46.40
C GLU A 198 -22.10 12.57 45.81
N ASP A 199 -21.02 13.35 45.84
CA ASP A 199 -19.70 12.95 45.34
C ASP A 199 -18.91 12.08 46.32
N ALA A 200 -19.33 12.03 47.60
CA ALA A 200 -18.69 11.22 48.63
C ALA A 200 -18.62 9.72 48.27
N GLN A 201 -19.57 9.22 47.47
CA GLN A 201 -19.57 7.84 46.97
C GLN A 201 -18.41 7.52 46.01
N LEU A 202 -17.78 8.55 45.42
CA LEU A 202 -16.62 8.41 44.53
C LEU A 202 -15.33 8.12 45.30
N LEU A 203 -15.31 8.36 46.62
CA LEU A 203 -14.13 8.17 47.47
C LEU A 203 -13.62 6.72 47.45
N LYS A 204 -14.50 5.74 47.24
CA LYS A 204 -14.15 4.31 47.15
C LYS A 204 -13.15 4.00 46.02
N TRP A 205 -13.04 4.87 45.02
CA TRP A 205 -12.07 4.74 43.93
C TRP A 205 -10.67 5.28 44.28
N PHE A 206 -10.49 5.83 45.49
CA PHE A 206 -9.23 6.34 46.03
C PHE A 206 -8.86 5.68 47.38
N PRO A 207 -8.81 4.34 47.47
CA PRO A 207 -8.72 3.63 48.76
C PRO A 207 -7.41 3.83 49.53
N LEU A 208 -6.37 4.38 48.90
CA LEU A 208 -5.03 4.61 49.49
C LEU A 208 -4.65 6.09 49.59
N SER A 209 -5.57 7.00 49.28
CA SER A 209 -5.25 8.42 49.21
C SER A 209 -5.43 9.09 50.57
N TYR A 210 -4.55 10.05 50.89
CA TYR A 210 -4.73 10.92 52.04
C TYR A 210 -5.88 11.90 51.76
N VAL A 211 -6.88 11.92 52.65
CA VAL A 211 -8.09 12.74 52.49
C VAL A 211 -8.13 13.80 53.58
N THR A 212 -8.34 15.06 53.19
CA THR A 212 -8.58 16.15 54.15
C THR A 212 -9.91 16.80 53.87
N GLU A 213 -10.57 17.28 54.92
CA GLU A 213 -11.82 18.03 54.79
C GLU A 213 -11.55 19.53 54.79
N SER A 214 -12.20 20.24 53.89
CA SER A 214 -12.14 21.69 53.81
C SER A 214 -13.54 22.29 53.77
N MET A 215 -13.72 23.42 54.45
CA MET A 215 -14.91 24.26 54.31
C MET A 215 -14.65 25.23 53.16
N GLY A 216 -15.09 24.89 51.96
CA GLY A 216 -14.82 25.68 50.76
C GLY A 216 -15.88 25.44 49.70
N GLY A 217 -16.37 26.52 49.10
CA GLY A 217 -17.37 26.50 48.05
C GLY A 217 -17.77 27.94 47.79
N THR A 218 -18.16 28.28 46.56
CA THR A 218 -18.54 29.66 46.18
C THR A 218 -19.71 30.24 46.99
N SER A 219 -20.38 29.43 47.83
CA SER A 219 -21.43 29.84 48.77
C SER A 219 -21.11 29.59 50.26
N GLY A 220 -19.95 29.02 50.61
CA GLY A 220 -19.56 28.75 52.00
C GLY A 220 -20.44 27.73 52.75
N LYS A 221 -21.25 26.91 52.06
CA LYS A 221 -22.26 26.02 52.67
C LYS A 221 -22.06 24.51 52.42
N SER A 222 -21.05 24.06 51.67
CA SER A 222 -20.82 22.63 51.39
C SER A 222 -19.46 22.13 51.89
N ARG A 223 -19.43 20.87 52.36
CA ARG A 223 -18.24 20.15 52.81
C ARG A 223 -17.47 19.65 51.58
N GLN A 224 -16.19 19.99 51.46
CA GLN A 224 -15.32 19.48 50.39
C GLN A 224 -14.37 18.40 50.92
N LEU A 225 -14.27 17.28 50.19
CA LEU A 225 -13.27 16.24 50.42
C LEU A 225 -12.13 16.41 49.42
N LEU A 226 -10.91 16.59 49.92
CA LEU A 226 -9.70 16.74 49.10
C LEU A 226 -8.89 15.44 49.13
N VAL A 227 -8.70 14.83 47.96
CA VAL A 227 -7.91 13.62 47.77
C VAL A 227 -6.50 14.00 47.31
N HIS A 228 -5.49 13.73 48.14
CA HIS A 228 -4.10 14.14 47.90
C HIS A 228 -3.20 13.00 47.39
N HIS A 229 -2.00 13.37 46.94
CA HIS A 229 -0.94 12.46 46.47
C HIS A 229 -1.30 11.61 45.24
N LEU A 230 -2.17 12.13 44.37
CA LEU A 230 -2.51 11.44 43.13
C LEU A 230 -1.41 11.61 42.07
N PRO A 231 -1.24 10.65 41.15
CA PRO A 231 -0.25 10.74 40.10
C PRO A 231 -0.43 11.99 39.23
N ARG A 232 0.67 12.68 38.92
CA ARG A 232 0.63 13.92 38.11
C ARG A 232 -0.05 13.74 36.74
N PHE A 233 0.17 12.57 36.11
CA PHE A 233 -0.40 12.27 34.79
C PHE A 233 -1.92 12.08 34.82
N PHE A 234 -2.56 11.98 36.00
CA PHE A 234 -4.01 11.94 36.09
C PHE A 234 -4.70 13.27 35.68
N LYS A 235 -3.92 14.32 35.39
CA LYS A 235 -4.40 15.60 34.84
C LYS A 235 -4.06 15.75 33.34
N GLU A 236 -3.62 14.68 32.68
CA GLU A 236 -3.28 14.61 31.26
C GLU A 236 -4.28 13.71 30.52
N LEU A 237 -4.47 13.88 29.21
CA LEU A 237 -5.35 12.99 28.44
C LEU A 237 -4.69 11.61 28.28
N PRO A 238 -5.43 10.49 28.43
CA PRO A 238 -4.86 9.16 28.26
C PRO A 238 -4.51 8.89 26.78
N PRO A 239 -3.56 7.99 26.49
CA PRO A 239 -3.32 7.52 25.13
C PRO A 239 -4.55 6.77 24.56
N LEU A 240 -4.88 6.97 23.28
CA LEU A 240 -6.03 6.30 22.62
C LEU A 240 -5.82 4.79 22.35
N ASP A 241 -4.60 4.30 22.51
CA ASP A 241 -4.20 2.89 22.40
C ASP A 241 -4.25 2.14 23.76
N GLU A 242 -4.67 2.81 24.83
CA GLU A 242 -4.96 2.17 26.11
C GLU A 242 -6.05 1.09 26.01
N SER A 243 -6.08 0.20 27.00
CA SER A 243 -7.05 -0.91 27.02
C SER A 243 -8.50 -0.42 27.09
N VAL A 244 -9.43 -1.17 26.49
CA VAL A 244 -10.89 -0.87 26.50
C VAL A 244 -11.42 -0.67 27.93
N PRO A 245 -11.11 -1.53 28.93
CA PRO A 245 -11.48 -1.27 30.32
C PRO A 245 -10.94 0.04 30.88
N TYR A 246 -9.70 0.41 30.54
CA TYR A 246 -9.08 1.65 31.02
C TYR A 246 -9.75 2.89 30.44
N LEU A 247 -9.90 2.97 29.12
CA LEU A 247 -10.57 4.07 28.44
C LEU A 247 -12.04 4.19 28.86
N TYR A 248 -12.72 3.05 29.07
CA TYR A 248 -14.09 3.02 29.56
C TYR A 248 -14.19 3.54 31.00
N GLY A 249 -13.26 3.14 31.87
CA GLY A 249 -13.15 3.66 33.23
C GLY A 249 -12.84 5.16 33.26
N TRP A 250 -11.90 5.61 32.45
CA TRP A 250 -11.56 7.04 32.34
C TRP A 250 -12.76 7.89 31.91
N LEU A 251 -13.50 7.44 30.90
CA LEU A 251 -14.70 8.15 30.46
C LEU A 251 -15.80 8.18 31.54
N ALA A 252 -16.02 7.06 32.24
CA ALA A 252 -16.99 6.97 33.34
C ALA A 252 -16.60 7.89 34.51
N GLY A 253 -15.31 7.94 34.87
CA GLY A 253 -14.78 8.82 35.90
C GLY A 253 -14.89 10.29 35.53
N TYR A 254 -14.59 10.65 34.29
CA TYR A 254 -14.72 12.03 33.82
C TYR A 254 -16.18 12.48 33.80
N LEU A 255 -17.11 11.63 33.35
CA LEU A 255 -18.53 11.91 33.43
C LEU A 255 -19.02 12.03 34.88
N ALA A 256 -18.48 11.25 35.81
CA ALA A 256 -18.86 11.39 37.22
C ALA A 256 -18.44 12.73 37.81
N ALA A 257 -17.26 13.25 37.45
CA ALA A 257 -16.77 14.54 37.94
C ALA A 257 -17.47 15.74 37.29
N ASP A 258 -17.58 15.76 35.96
CA ASP A 258 -17.98 16.94 35.17
C ASP A 258 -19.21 16.72 34.26
N GLY A 259 -19.73 15.50 34.24
CA GLY A 259 -20.88 15.11 33.45
C GLY A 259 -22.21 15.39 34.16
N HIS A 260 -23.27 15.40 33.37
CA HIS A 260 -24.63 15.57 33.87
C HIS A 260 -25.58 14.58 33.22
N VAL A 261 -26.46 13.99 34.04
CA VAL A 261 -27.62 13.22 33.58
C VAL A 261 -28.89 13.98 33.95
N ALA A 262 -29.57 14.46 32.91
CA ALA A 262 -30.82 15.21 33.03
C ALA A 262 -31.97 14.30 33.50
N LYS A 263 -33.07 14.91 33.95
CA LYS A 263 -34.26 14.18 34.45
C LYS A 263 -34.92 13.28 33.40
N ASP A 264 -34.73 13.60 32.13
CA ASP A 264 -35.23 12.80 30.99
C ASP A 264 -34.23 11.70 30.55
N GLY A 265 -33.14 11.53 31.29
CA GLY A 265 -32.08 10.57 31.01
C GLY A 265 -31.04 11.07 30.00
N THR A 266 -31.12 12.29 29.49
CA THR A 266 -30.11 12.84 28.57
C THR A 266 -28.75 12.95 29.24
N ILE A 267 -27.71 12.41 28.61
CA ILE A 267 -26.35 12.37 29.14
C ILE A 267 -25.49 13.38 28.37
N MET A 268 -24.78 14.23 29.10
CA MET A 268 -23.95 15.28 28.52
C MET A 268 -22.70 15.54 29.34
N LEU A 269 -21.64 15.96 28.66
CA LEU A 269 -20.40 16.42 29.28
C LEU A 269 -20.10 17.81 28.76
N ASN A 270 -19.80 18.73 29.68
CA ASN A 270 -19.46 20.11 29.36
C ASN A 270 -17.97 20.36 29.61
N CYS A 271 -17.32 21.14 28.76
CA CYS A 271 -15.92 21.54 28.96
C CYS A 271 -15.69 22.94 28.39
N ALA A 272 -14.79 23.71 28.99
CA ALA A 272 -14.36 25.00 28.45
C ALA A 272 -13.43 24.83 27.23
N ASP A 273 -12.76 23.68 27.12
CA ASP A 273 -11.89 23.35 26.00
C ASP A 273 -12.59 22.41 25.01
N LYS A 274 -12.76 22.87 23.78
CA LYS A 274 -13.35 22.09 22.69
C LYS A 274 -12.49 20.86 22.35
N ALA A 275 -11.16 20.99 22.39
CA ALA A 275 -10.26 19.92 22.00
C ALA A 275 -10.40 18.69 22.93
N THR A 276 -10.59 18.93 24.22
CA THR A 276 -10.90 17.89 25.22
C THR A 276 -12.19 17.12 24.86
N LEU A 277 -13.25 17.80 24.41
CA LEU A 277 -14.48 17.11 24.01
C LEU A 277 -14.33 16.35 22.68
N GLU A 278 -13.55 16.85 21.74
CA GLU A 278 -13.21 16.08 20.53
C GLU A 278 -12.40 14.82 20.87
N PHE A 279 -11.51 14.90 21.86
CA PHE A 279 -10.83 13.72 22.39
C PHE A 279 -11.81 12.74 23.03
N VAL A 280 -12.79 13.22 23.81
CA VAL A 280 -13.87 12.37 24.36
C VAL A 280 -14.62 11.65 23.24
N ARG A 281 -14.91 12.33 22.12
CA ARG A 281 -15.54 11.70 20.94
C ARG A 281 -14.64 10.62 20.33
N ALA A 282 -13.33 10.85 20.25
CA ALA A 282 -12.38 9.84 19.78
C ALA A 282 -12.33 8.61 20.71
N VAL A 283 -12.34 8.79 22.03
CA VAL A 283 -12.46 7.70 23.00
C VAL A 283 -13.77 6.94 22.82
N CYS A 284 -14.89 7.64 22.71
CA CYS A 284 -16.20 7.02 22.48
C CYS A 284 -16.22 6.18 21.20
N MET A 285 -15.61 6.69 20.13
CA MET A 285 -15.46 5.97 18.87
C MET A 285 -14.67 4.65 19.02
N ARG A 286 -13.62 4.63 19.87
CA ARG A 286 -12.86 3.40 20.20
C ARG A 286 -13.66 2.41 21.04
N LEU A 287 -14.50 2.91 21.94
CA LEU A 287 -15.37 2.11 22.82
C LEU A 287 -16.65 1.63 22.12
N GLY A 288 -16.99 2.20 20.96
CA GLY A 288 -18.25 1.93 20.28
C GLY A 288 -19.45 2.59 20.96
N ILE A 289 -19.23 3.78 21.51
CA ILE A 289 -20.26 4.63 22.12
C ILE A 289 -20.59 5.73 21.12
N GLY A 290 -21.85 5.85 20.72
CA GLY A 290 -22.28 6.95 19.87
C GLY A 290 -22.26 8.29 20.61
N THR A 291 -21.80 9.35 19.94
CA THR A 291 -21.89 10.73 20.42
C THR A 291 -22.51 11.62 19.34
N TYR A 292 -23.06 12.75 19.76
CA TYR A 292 -23.41 13.85 18.86
C TYR A 292 -22.21 14.79 18.63
N GLY A 293 -22.38 15.78 17.76
CA GLY A 293 -21.36 16.83 17.54
C GLY A 293 -21.17 17.69 18.79
N VAL A 294 -20.00 18.35 18.88
CA VAL A 294 -19.73 19.28 19.99
C VAL A 294 -20.46 20.59 19.74
N THR A 295 -21.42 20.91 20.59
CA THR A 295 -22.18 22.18 20.56
C THR A 295 -21.51 23.24 21.40
N GLU A 296 -21.57 24.50 20.96
CA GLU A 296 -21.07 25.67 21.70
C GLU A 296 -22.22 26.49 22.29
N GLN A 297 -22.08 26.90 23.54
CA GLN A 297 -22.98 27.83 24.20
C GLN A 297 -22.17 29.01 24.75
N VAL A 298 -22.42 30.21 24.24
CA VAL A 298 -21.80 31.43 24.77
C VAL A 298 -22.54 31.85 26.03
N ARG A 299 -21.81 31.94 27.16
CA ARG A 299 -22.32 32.46 28.43
C ARG A 299 -21.92 33.91 28.58
N VAL A 300 -22.92 34.79 28.64
CA VAL A 300 -22.73 36.17 29.09
C VAL A 300 -22.64 36.13 30.61
N GLY A 301 -21.45 36.44 31.15
CA GLY A 301 -21.21 36.47 32.59
C GLY A 301 -21.90 37.64 33.29
N PHE A 302 -21.51 37.91 34.54
CA PHE A 302 -21.93 39.13 35.26
C PHE A 302 -21.54 40.40 34.48
N PRO A 303 -22.26 41.53 34.65
CA PRO A 303 -21.94 42.79 33.97
C PRO A 303 -20.45 43.15 34.15
N GLY A 304 -19.73 43.35 33.04
CA GLY A 304 -18.29 43.68 33.04
C GLY A 304 -17.32 42.52 32.79
N ARG A 305 -17.79 41.27 32.59
CA ARG A 305 -16.95 40.17 32.09
C ARG A 305 -17.24 39.85 30.62
N GLU A 306 -16.19 39.52 29.87
CA GLU A 306 -16.33 39.08 28.49
C GLU A 306 -17.12 37.76 28.39
N PRO A 307 -17.93 37.58 27.33
CA PRO A 307 -18.61 36.32 27.08
C PRO A 307 -17.62 35.16 26.99
N SER A 308 -17.93 34.03 27.62
CA SER A 308 -17.10 32.82 27.57
C SER A 308 -17.87 31.66 26.96
N SER A 309 -17.23 30.92 26.07
CA SER A 309 -17.83 29.75 25.43
C SER A 309 -17.71 28.52 26.33
N ILE A 310 -18.79 27.78 26.47
CA ILE A 310 -18.76 26.41 27.00
C ILE A 310 -19.16 25.44 25.90
N PHE A 311 -18.37 24.40 25.74
CA PHE A 311 -18.62 23.34 24.78
C PHE A 311 -19.31 22.18 25.46
N ARG A 312 -20.09 21.42 24.68
CA ARG A 312 -20.88 20.30 25.18
C ARG A 312 -20.94 19.18 24.18
N VAL A 313 -20.77 17.95 24.66
CA VAL A 313 -21.01 16.72 23.91
C VAL A 313 -22.15 15.94 24.54
N HIS A 314 -23.03 15.39 23.70
CA HIS A 314 -24.12 14.51 24.13
C HIS A 314 -23.81 13.07 23.75
N PHE A 315 -24.18 12.13 24.61
CA PHE A 315 -23.99 10.70 24.37
C PHE A 315 -25.28 10.04 23.87
N VAL A 316 -25.14 8.93 23.15
CA VAL A 316 -26.26 8.09 22.72
C VAL A 316 -26.58 7.07 23.80
N ASN A 317 -27.72 7.25 24.47
CA ASN A 317 -28.11 6.45 25.65
C ASN A 317 -28.19 4.94 25.43
N GLU A 318 -28.46 4.46 24.22
CA GLU A 318 -28.63 3.01 23.94
C GLU A 318 -27.30 2.23 23.98
N ASP A 319 -26.16 2.92 23.86
CA ASP A 319 -24.85 2.27 23.81
C ASP A 319 -24.25 2.08 25.21
N LEU A 320 -24.79 2.78 26.22
CA LEU A 320 -24.28 2.80 27.60
C LEU A 320 -25.03 1.81 28.51
N THR A 321 -24.32 1.28 29.50
CA THR A 321 -24.86 0.37 30.53
C THR A 321 -24.97 1.09 31.88
N GLU A 322 -25.73 0.54 32.82
CA GLU A 322 -25.87 1.14 34.16
C GLU A 322 -24.54 1.24 34.92
N ASP A 323 -23.62 0.28 34.69
CA ASP A 323 -22.28 0.24 35.27
C ASP A 323 -21.39 1.43 34.86
N PHE A 324 -21.77 2.16 33.81
CA PHE A 324 -21.09 3.38 33.39
C PHE A 324 -21.28 4.53 34.39
N PHE A 325 -22.40 4.54 35.13
CA PHE A 325 -22.75 5.63 36.03
C PHE A 325 -22.26 5.32 37.43
N LEU A 326 -21.26 6.08 37.87
CA LEU A 326 -20.61 5.92 39.18
C LEU A 326 -21.37 6.62 40.32
N ILE A 327 -22.24 7.57 39.95
CA ILE A 327 -23.10 8.32 40.86
C ILE A 327 -24.50 7.69 40.83
N ASP A 328 -25.02 7.27 41.98
CA ASP A 328 -26.31 6.59 42.09
C ASP A 328 -27.46 7.42 41.50
N ASP A 329 -27.47 8.73 41.73
CA ASP A 329 -28.47 9.66 41.18
C ASP A 329 -28.44 9.72 39.65
N HIS A 330 -27.25 9.71 39.04
CA HIS A 330 -27.07 9.63 37.59
C HIS A 330 -27.58 8.29 37.06
N ARG A 331 -27.28 7.19 37.75
CA ARG A 331 -27.73 5.84 37.40
C ARG A 331 -29.25 5.71 37.46
N LEU A 332 -29.88 6.21 38.53
CA LEU A 332 -31.33 6.19 38.72
C LEU A 332 -32.05 7.01 37.66
N ARG A 333 -31.54 8.21 37.32
CA ARG A 333 -32.10 9.03 36.22
C ARG A 333 -31.96 8.35 34.87
N PHE A 334 -30.84 7.66 34.62
CA PHE A 334 -30.64 6.88 33.40
C PHE A 334 -31.56 5.67 33.30
N ALA A 335 -31.70 4.90 34.39
CA ALA A 335 -32.53 3.68 34.45
C ALA A 335 -34.04 3.99 34.45
N GLY A 336 -34.44 5.06 35.14
CA GLY A 336 -35.84 5.48 35.28
C GLY A 336 -36.39 6.28 34.09
N ALA A 337 -35.54 6.72 33.16
CA ALA A 337 -35.97 7.47 31.99
C ALA A 337 -36.70 6.57 30.99
N ALA A 338 -37.93 6.95 30.64
CA ALA A 338 -38.55 6.49 29.39
C ALA A 338 -37.66 7.03 28.26
N LYS A 339 -36.84 6.17 27.66
CA LYS A 339 -35.87 6.53 26.62
C LYS A 339 -36.60 7.16 25.44
N ALA A 340 -36.82 8.47 25.48
CA ALA A 340 -37.44 9.21 24.40
C ALA A 340 -36.55 9.01 23.18
N PHE A 341 -37.14 8.55 22.06
CA PHE A 341 -36.42 8.30 20.81
C PHE A 341 -35.55 9.51 20.46
N ALA A 342 -34.26 9.41 20.72
CA ALA A 342 -33.33 10.46 20.35
C ALA A 342 -33.43 10.62 18.82
N ARG A 343 -33.63 11.84 18.33
CA ARG A 343 -33.67 12.14 16.89
C ARG A 343 -32.26 11.95 16.33
N ARG A 344 -31.91 10.69 16.05
CA ARG A 344 -30.61 10.24 15.56
C ARG A 344 -30.28 10.72 14.15
N GLY A 345 -31.29 11.10 13.37
CA GLY A 345 -31.14 11.42 11.94
C GLY A 345 -31.00 12.91 11.67
N TRP A 346 -30.18 13.23 10.68
CA TRP A 346 -30.09 14.56 10.09
C TRP A 346 -31.24 14.78 9.10
N VAL A 347 -31.79 15.99 9.07
CA VAL A 347 -32.88 16.36 8.16
C VAL A 347 -32.41 17.44 7.20
N VAL A 348 -32.52 17.17 5.90
CA VAL A 348 -32.23 18.15 4.85
C VAL A 348 -33.18 19.34 4.99
N GLN A 349 -32.62 20.54 5.06
CA GLN A 349 -33.33 21.82 5.11
C GLN A 349 -33.43 22.45 3.73
N SER A 350 -32.31 22.54 3.03
CA SER A 350 -32.23 23.04 1.66
C SER A 350 -31.12 22.34 0.88
N VAL A 351 -31.25 22.37 -0.44
CA VAL A 351 -30.23 22.00 -1.41
C VAL A 351 -30.20 23.14 -2.42
N GLU A 352 -29.06 23.79 -2.55
CA GLU A 352 -28.88 25.02 -3.33
C GLU A 352 -27.76 24.82 -4.34
N GLU A 353 -27.97 25.27 -5.58
CA GLU A 353 -26.88 25.40 -6.55
C GLU A 353 -25.90 26.46 -6.07
N THR A 354 -24.61 26.27 -6.35
CA THR A 354 -23.57 27.24 -6.03
C THR A 354 -22.68 27.48 -7.23
N ASP A 355 -21.99 28.62 -7.23
CA ASP A 355 -20.92 28.95 -8.17
C ASP A 355 -19.57 28.31 -7.76
N ARG A 356 -19.54 27.54 -6.67
CA ARG A 356 -18.33 26.92 -6.13
C ARG A 356 -17.89 25.76 -7.03
N VAL A 357 -16.68 25.88 -7.57
CA VAL A 357 -16.02 24.88 -8.43
C VAL A 357 -14.63 24.60 -7.85
N GLU A 358 -14.38 23.37 -7.41
CA GLU A 358 -13.13 23.01 -6.74
C GLU A 358 -12.76 21.55 -6.94
N GLU A 359 -11.55 21.17 -6.51
CA GLU A 359 -11.13 19.78 -6.47
C GLU A 359 -11.97 18.97 -5.49
N VAL A 360 -12.43 17.79 -5.93
CA VAL A 360 -13.37 16.97 -5.17
C VAL A 360 -12.82 15.56 -4.91
N PHE A 361 -13.23 14.96 -3.79
CA PHE A 361 -12.63 13.75 -3.24
C PHE A 361 -13.69 12.69 -2.86
N CYS A 362 -13.31 11.41 -2.87
CA CYS A 362 -14.16 10.31 -2.40
C CYS A 362 -13.34 9.11 -1.90
N ALA A 363 -13.95 8.29 -1.04
CA ALA A 363 -13.42 6.99 -0.64
C ALA A 363 -13.88 5.89 -1.60
N THR A 364 -13.08 4.84 -1.79
CA THR A 364 -13.55 3.60 -2.44
C THR A 364 -13.75 2.53 -1.38
N VAL A 365 -15.01 2.19 -1.11
CA VAL A 365 -15.39 1.13 -0.17
C VAL A 365 -16.04 -0.01 -0.95
N ASP A 366 -15.46 -1.21 -0.89
CA ASP A 366 -15.93 -2.37 -1.65
C ASP A 366 -17.18 -3.01 -1.04
N HIS A 367 -17.25 -3.09 0.30
CA HIS A 367 -18.37 -3.72 1.00
C HIS A 367 -19.41 -2.70 1.42
N GLY A 368 -20.61 -2.79 0.81
CA GLY A 368 -21.73 -1.90 1.12
C GLY A 368 -21.60 -0.49 0.57
N HIS A 369 -20.45 -0.17 -0.05
CA HIS A 369 -20.22 1.01 -0.88
C HIS A 369 -20.70 2.32 -0.25
N ALA A 370 -20.35 2.48 1.01
CA ALA A 370 -20.74 3.64 1.77
C ALA A 370 -19.81 3.77 2.96
N PHE A 371 -19.52 5.01 3.30
CA PHE A 371 -18.71 5.38 4.45
C PHE A 371 -19.41 6.50 5.22
N VAL A 372 -18.95 6.74 6.43
CA VAL A 372 -19.61 7.66 7.35
C VAL A 372 -18.82 8.96 7.47
N LEU A 373 -19.50 10.08 7.21
CA LEU A 373 -19.00 11.43 7.44
C LEU A 373 -19.09 11.80 8.93
N GLU A 374 -18.42 12.87 9.32
CA GLU A 374 -18.53 13.46 10.66
C GLU A 374 -20.00 13.64 11.07
N ASP A 375 -20.27 13.39 12.36
CA ASP A 375 -21.60 13.39 12.97
C ASP A 375 -22.52 12.29 12.47
N ASN A 376 -21.91 11.18 12.06
CA ASN A 376 -22.53 9.89 11.78
C ASN A 376 -23.41 9.89 10.53
N ILE A 377 -23.16 10.78 9.57
CA ILE A 377 -23.95 10.85 8.32
C ILE A 377 -23.44 9.78 7.36
N LEU A 378 -24.29 8.82 7.00
CA LEU A 378 -23.94 7.81 6.01
C LEU A 378 -24.00 8.42 4.61
N THR A 379 -22.92 8.27 3.85
CA THR A 379 -22.83 8.72 2.47
C THR A 379 -22.37 7.58 1.57
N GLY A 380 -22.81 7.59 0.31
CA GLY A 380 -22.38 6.58 -0.65
C GLY A 380 -21.03 6.95 -1.22
N ASN A 381 -20.17 5.96 -1.51
CA ASN A 381 -19.16 6.18 -2.53
C ASN A 381 -19.76 5.95 -3.92
N CYS A 382 -19.12 6.58 -4.89
CA CYS A 382 -18.99 6.20 -6.28
C CYS A 382 -19.18 4.69 -6.56
N PHE A 383 -20.30 4.25 -7.16
CA PHE A 383 -20.44 2.87 -7.66
C PHE A 383 -20.25 2.75 -9.16
N GLY A 384 -19.65 1.64 -9.54
CA GLY A 384 -19.89 1.02 -10.84
C GLY A 384 -18.67 0.90 -11.75
N CYS A 385 -17.48 0.80 -11.15
CA CYS A 385 -16.19 0.35 -11.66
C CYS A 385 -15.16 1.02 -10.74
N THR A 386 -14.13 0.33 -10.28
CA THR A 386 -12.94 1.00 -9.71
C THR A 386 -12.29 1.95 -10.73
N GLU A 387 -12.62 1.79 -12.01
CA GLU A 387 -12.27 2.70 -13.09
C GLU A 387 -13.34 3.78 -13.31
N GLY A 388 -13.09 4.96 -12.75
CA GLY A 388 -13.73 6.21 -13.14
C GLY A 388 -12.74 7.17 -13.80
N GLY A 389 -13.27 8.17 -14.51
CA GLY A 389 -12.50 9.23 -15.17
C GLY A 389 -13.28 9.89 -16.30
N ASP A 390 -12.66 10.87 -16.94
CA ASP A 390 -13.23 11.56 -18.10
C ASP A 390 -12.95 10.84 -19.43
N VAL A 391 -13.29 11.45 -20.55
CA VAL A 391 -13.02 10.90 -21.89
C VAL A 391 -11.54 10.55 -22.12
N ILE A 392 -10.61 11.33 -21.58
CA ILE A 392 -9.16 11.06 -21.68
C ILE A 392 -8.83 9.84 -20.83
N THR A 393 -9.31 9.78 -19.58
CA THR A 393 -9.07 8.64 -18.70
C THR A 393 -9.69 7.34 -19.23
N PHE A 394 -10.84 7.41 -19.89
CA PHE A 394 -11.41 6.26 -20.58
C PHE A 394 -10.48 5.76 -21.69
N VAL A 395 -9.93 6.67 -22.52
CA VAL A 395 -8.97 6.34 -23.58
C VAL A 395 -7.64 5.81 -23.02
N GLU A 396 -7.11 6.42 -21.95
CA GLU A 396 -5.93 5.93 -21.23
C GLU A 396 -6.11 4.46 -20.84
N LYS A 397 -7.27 4.11 -20.29
CA LYS A 397 -7.54 2.77 -19.74
C LYS A 397 -7.92 1.75 -20.81
N ILE A 398 -8.76 2.12 -21.78
CA ILE A 398 -9.23 1.20 -22.82
C ILE A 398 -8.18 0.95 -23.91
N GLU A 399 -7.36 1.96 -24.23
CA GLU A 399 -6.30 1.86 -25.24
C GLU A 399 -4.91 1.62 -24.62
N HIS A 400 -4.80 1.66 -23.28
CA HIS A 400 -3.56 1.54 -22.50
C HIS A 400 -2.52 2.61 -22.86
N LEU A 401 -2.98 3.86 -22.99
CA LEU A 401 -2.18 5.03 -23.34
C LEU A 401 -1.82 5.83 -22.08
N SER A 402 -0.68 6.52 -22.09
CA SER A 402 -0.39 7.55 -21.09
C SER A 402 -1.27 8.78 -21.30
N PHE A 403 -1.40 9.63 -20.28
CA PHE A 403 -2.19 10.87 -20.34
C PHE A 403 -1.90 11.72 -21.60
N GLY A 404 -0.61 11.95 -21.90
CA GLY A 404 -0.21 12.71 -23.08
C GLY A 404 -0.63 12.04 -24.39
N GLU A 405 -0.46 10.73 -24.50
CA GLU A 405 -0.85 9.94 -25.68
C GLU A 405 -2.37 9.90 -25.85
N ALA A 406 -3.14 9.78 -24.77
CA ALA A 406 -4.60 9.82 -24.79
C ALA A 406 -5.13 11.21 -25.19
N VAL A 407 -4.49 12.30 -24.72
CA VAL A 407 -4.81 13.67 -25.16
C VAL A 407 -4.45 13.86 -26.64
N GLU A 408 -3.31 13.37 -27.11
CA GLU A 408 -2.92 13.44 -28.53
C GLU A 408 -3.86 12.64 -29.44
N ARG A 409 -4.24 11.43 -29.02
CA ARG A 409 -5.20 10.56 -29.71
C ARG A 409 -6.56 11.23 -29.87
N LEU A 410 -7.08 11.81 -28.79
CA LEU A 410 -8.35 12.54 -28.80
C LEU A 410 -8.24 13.87 -29.56
N ALA A 411 -7.12 14.57 -29.48
CA ALA A 411 -6.87 15.79 -30.25
C ALA A 411 -6.86 15.51 -31.77
N GLN A 412 -6.24 14.41 -32.20
CA GLN A 412 -6.26 13.99 -33.59
C GLN A 412 -7.70 13.66 -34.06
N ARG A 413 -8.48 12.96 -33.22
CA ARG A 413 -9.89 12.66 -33.50
C ARG A 413 -10.77 13.91 -33.58
N ALA A 414 -10.53 14.89 -32.71
CA ALA A 414 -11.27 16.15 -32.66
C ALA A 414 -10.72 17.24 -33.61
N GLY A 415 -9.64 16.96 -34.36
CA GLY A 415 -8.98 17.92 -35.25
C GLY A 415 -8.34 19.12 -34.54
N ILE A 416 -7.89 18.96 -33.29
CA ILE A 416 -7.29 20.01 -32.45
C ILE A 416 -5.76 19.98 -32.57
N HIS A 417 -5.14 21.17 -32.72
CA HIS A 417 -3.68 21.32 -32.64
C HIS A 417 -3.24 21.64 -31.21
N LEU A 418 -2.47 20.75 -30.59
CA LEU A 418 -1.95 20.91 -29.23
C LEU A 418 -0.70 21.80 -29.19
N GLN A 419 -0.59 22.66 -28.18
CA GLN A 419 0.59 23.48 -27.92
C GLN A 419 1.18 23.17 -26.54
N TYR A 420 2.47 23.46 -26.36
CA TYR A 420 3.26 23.06 -25.19
C TYR A 420 3.94 24.28 -24.52
N GLU A 421 3.91 24.35 -23.18
CA GLU A 421 4.56 25.40 -22.36
C GLU A 421 5.97 24.99 -21.87
N GLN A 422 6.85 25.99 -21.72
CA GLN A 422 8.32 25.86 -21.74
C GLN A 422 8.93 24.86 -20.75
N GLY A 423 9.83 24.03 -21.28
CA GLY A 423 10.78 23.20 -20.54
C GLY A 423 11.73 22.48 -21.49
N GLY A 424 12.73 23.21 -22.00
CA GLY A 424 13.84 22.67 -22.81
C GLY A 424 13.54 22.58 -24.31
N TYR A 425 14.46 23.11 -25.12
CA TYR A 425 14.48 23.00 -26.56
C TYR A 425 14.38 21.51 -26.99
N VAL A 426 13.19 21.09 -27.39
CA VAL A 426 13.00 20.02 -28.37
C VAL A 426 12.53 20.75 -29.64
N PRO A 427 13.25 20.65 -30.77
CA PRO A 427 12.84 21.32 -31.99
C PRO A 427 11.41 20.91 -32.34
N ARG A 428 10.54 21.92 -32.52
CA ARG A 428 9.12 21.83 -32.92
C ARG A 428 8.86 21.16 -34.30
N ARG A 429 9.82 20.38 -34.84
CA ARG A 429 9.73 19.63 -36.10
C ARG A 429 9.37 18.14 -35.93
N ASP A 430 9.61 17.54 -34.75
CA ASP A 430 9.61 16.06 -34.60
C ASP A 430 8.22 15.38 -34.55
N HIS A 431 7.16 16.03 -34.05
CA HIS A 431 5.82 15.38 -33.97
C HIS A 431 5.18 15.12 -35.33
N GLY A 432 5.35 16.05 -36.30
CA GLY A 432 4.89 15.83 -37.67
C GLY A 432 5.74 14.80 -38.41
N GLU A 433 7.04 14.78 -38.14
CA GLU A 433 7.98 13.84 -38.75
C GLU A 433 7.72 12.39 -38.27
N ARG A 434 7.53 12.16 -36.97
CA ARG A 434 7.23 10.83 -36.44
C ARG A 434 5.94 10.26 -37.04
N ALA A 435 4.87 11.06 -37.09
CA ALA A 435 3.60 10.67 -37.69
C ALA A 435 3.76 10.34 -39.19
N ARG A 436 4.57 11.13 -39.91
CA ARG A 436 4.88 10.89 -41.32
C ARG A 436 5.64 9.58 -41.55
N LEU A 437 6.60 9.26 -40.66
CA LEU A 437 7.33 8.00 -40.71
C LEU A 437 6.41 6.80 -40.43
N ILE A 438 5.44 6.92 -39.53
CA ILE A 438 4.45 5.85 -39.27
C ILE A 438 3.59 5.60 -40.50
N GLU A 439 3.07 6.66 -41.14
CA GLU A 439 2.32 6.55 -42.39
C GLU A 439 3.13 5.86 -43.50
N ALA A 440 4.44 6.17 -43.60
CA ALA A 440 5.33 5.49 -44.54
C ALA A 440 5.48 3.99 -44.24
N HIS A 441 5.61 3.61 -42.96
CA HIS A 441 5.71 2.22 -42.54
C HIS A 441 4.39 1.45 -42.74
N LYS A 442 3.25 2.09 -42.48
CA LYS A 442 1.93 1.53 -42.78
C LYS A 442 1.77 1.25 -44.26
N ALA A 443 2.07 2.23 -45.12
CA ALA A 443 2.06 2.06 -46.57
C ALA A 443 3.04 0.97 -47.05
N ALA A 444 4.20 0.85 -46.40
CA ALA A 444 5.16 -0.22 -46.69
C ALA A 444 4.63 -1.61 -46.28
N ALA A 445 3.94 -1.72 -45.15
CA ALA A 445 3.33 -2.97 -44.71
C ALA A 445 2.21 -3.42 -45.66
N GLU A 446 1.34 -2.50 -46.08
CA GLU A 446 0.33 -2.74 -47.12
C GLU A 446 0.97 -3.25 -48.41
N PHE A 447 2.01 -2.55 -48.89
CA PHE A 447 2.76 -2.95 -50.08
C PHE A 447 3.34 -4.36 -49.95
N TYR A 448 4.01 -4.69 -48.84
CA TYR A 448 4.61 -6.02 -48.67
C TYR A 448 3.54 -7.11 -48.54
N ALA A 449 2.43 -6.86 -47.85
CA ALA A 449 1.33 -7.80 -47.73
C ALA A 449 0.74 -8.14 -49.11
N ASP A 450 0.50 -7.12 -49.95
CA ASP A 450 0.02 -7.31 -51.33
C ASP A 450 0.99 -8.16 -52.16
N LYS A 451 2.30 -7.94 -52.01
CA LYS A 451 3.33 -8.68 -52.75
C LYS A 451 3.43 -10.15 -52.34
N LEU A 452 2.98 -10.56 -51.16
CA LEU A 452 3.02 -11.95 -50.72
C LEU A 452 2.18 -12.88 -51.62
N PHE A 453 1.17 -12.36 -52.31
CA PHE A 453 0.31 -13.13 -53.21
C PHE A 453 0.75 -13.07 -54.68
N GLY A 454 1.82 -12.33 -54.98
CA GLY A 454 2.41 -12.27 -56.31
C GLY A 454 3.17 -13.56 -56.70
N PRO A 455 3.48 -13.75 -57.99
CA PRO A 455 4.21 -14.93 -58.46
C PRO A 455 5.61 -15.06 -57.81
N ASP A 456 6.32 -13.95 -57.63
CA ASP A 456 7.68 -13.91 -57.08
C ASP A 456 7.77 -14.34 -55.60
N ALA A 457 6.65 -14.30 -54.88
CA ALA A 457 6.57 -14.67 -53.47
C ALA A 457 6.31 -16.17 -53.23
N ALA A 458 6.32 -17.00 -54.30
CA ALA A 458 6.09 -18.44 -54.17
C ALA A 458 7.02 -19.16 -53.15
N PRO A 459 8.32 -18.84 -53.05
CA PRO A 459 9.17 -19.40 -52.00
C PRO A 459 8.73 -19.02 -50.58
N GLY A 460 8.24 -17.79 -50.40
CA GLY A 460 7.73 -17.30 -49.11
C GLY A 460 6.45 -18.01 -48.67
N ARG A 461 5.49 -18.18 -49.59
CA ARG A 461 4.26 -18.94 -49.32
C ARG A 461 4.54 -20.41 -49.04
N ARG A 462 5.48 -21.02 -49.77
CA ARG A 462 5.92 -22.40 -49.51
C ARG A 462 6.48 -22.54 -48.09
N PHE A 463 7.37 -21.63 -47.69
CA PHE A 463 7.94 -21.61 -46.35
C PHE A 463 6.86 -21.54 -45.26
N LEU A 464 5.84 -20.69 -45.44
CA LEU A 464 4.72 -20.59 -44.49
C LEU A 464 3.91 -21.90 -44.44
N SER A 465 3.57 -22.47 -45.60
CA SER A 465 2.79 -23.72 -45.67
C SER A 465 3.53 -24.92 -45.09
N GLU A 466 4.85 -25.03 -45.29
CA GLU A 466 5.69 -26.08 -44.71
C GLU A 466 5.72 -26.00 -43.18
N ARG A 467 5.44 -24.83 -42.61
CA ARG A 467 5.31 -24.60 -41.17
C ARG A 467 3.86 -24.61 -40.65
N GLY A 468 2.91 -25.00 -41.50
CA GLY A 468 1.50 -25.09 -41.13
C GLY A 468 0.83 -23.74 -40.89
N PHE A 469 1.26 -22.69 -41.59
CA PHE A 469 0.58 -21.40 -41.61
C PHE A 469 -0.23 -21.23 -42.91
N GLU A 470 -1.49 -20.89 -42.75
CA GLU A 470 -2.42 -20.64 -43.84
C GLU A 470 -2.43 -19.17 -44.26
N ARG A 471 -3.19 -18.87 -45.31
CA ARG A 471 -3.36 -17.50 -45.79
C ARG A 471 -3.95 -16.58 -44.72
N ALA A 472 -4.98 -17.04 -44.00
CA ALA A 472 -5.62 -16.25 -42.95
C ALA A 472 -4.64 -15.91 -41.83
N ASP A 473 -3.72 -16.82 -41.50
CA ASP A 473 -2.67 -16.58 -40.51
C ASP A 473 -1.70 -15.51 -41.02
N ALA A 474 -1.24 -15.62 -42.26
CA ALA A 474 -0.37 -14.61 -42.86
C ALA A 474 -1.03 -13.21 -42.86
N GLU A 475 -2.32 -13.12 -43.14
CA GLU A 475 -3.09 -11.87 -43.09
C GLU A 475 -3.22 -11.34 -41.65
N LEU A 476 -3.51 -12.20 -40.67
CA LEU A 476 -3.63 -11.84 -39.25
C LEU A 476 -2.34 -11.20 -38.71
N PHE A 477 -1.19 -11.79 -39.01
CA PHE A 477 0.11 -11.29 -38.56
C PHE A 477 0.72 -10.23 -39.50
N GLY A 478 0.01 -9.89 -40.59
CA GLY A 478 0.45 -8.93 -41.60
C GLY A 478 1.71 -9.36 -42.36
N VAL A 479 1.97 -10.66 -42.46
CA VAL A 479 3.13 -11.21 -43.17
C VAL A 479 3.12 -10.76 -44.62
N GLY A 480 4.26 -10.30 -45.10
CA GLY A 480 4.43 -9.77 -46.45
C GLY A 480 5.64 -10.37 -47.16
N TYR A 481 5.87 -9.94 -48.40
CA TYR A 481 7.05 -10.31 -49.17
C TYR A 481 7.72 -9.08 -49.77
N ALA A 482 9.02 -8.93 -49.55
CA ALA A 482 9.83 -7.92 -50.23
C ALA A 482 10.29 -8.45 -51.59
N PRO A 483 9.90 -7.82 -52.71
CA PRO A 483 10.35 -8.22 -54.06
C PRO A 483 11.88 -8.23 -54.18
N ALA A 484 12.41 -9.06 -55.08
CA ALA A 484 13.85 -9.12 -55.37
C ALA A 484 14.31 -7.97 -56.31
N GLU A 485 13.66 -6.81 -56.21
CA GLU A 485 13.98 -5.60 -56.97
C GLU A 485 14.76 -4.61 -56.10
N TRP A 486 15.47 -3.67 -56.74
CA TRP A 486 16.30 -2.70 -56.02
C TRP A 486 15.53 -1.52 -55.43
N GLU A 487 14.39 -1.15 -56.02
CA GLU A 487 13.70 0.12 -55.72
C GLU A 487 12.17 -0.04 -55.75
N ALA A 488 11.65 -1.25 -55.58
CA ALA A 488 10.21 -1.51 -55.72
C ALA A 488 9.39 -0.80 -54.63
N LEU A 489 9.77 -0.92 -53.37
CA LEU A 489 9.14 -0.19 -52.27
C LEU A 489 9.44 1.31 -52.38
N THR A 490 10.69 1.67 -52.62
CA THR A 490 11.13 3.06 -52.68
C THR A 490 10.35 3.84 -53.75
N ARG A 491 10.24 3.29 -54.96
CA ARG A 491 9.45 3.89 -56.05
C ARG A 491 7.97 4.01 -55.68
N HIS A 492 7.41 2.99 -55.02
CA HIS A 492 6.02 3.00 -54.57
C HIS A 492 5.75 4.12 -53.57
N LEU A 493 6.60 4.28 -52.55
CA LEU A 493 6.43 5.30 -51.51
C LEU A 493 6.74 6.71 -52.00
N LEU A 494 7.76 6.89 -52.84
CA LEU A 494 8.00 8.19 -53.50
C LEU A 494 6.77 8.60 -54.34
N GLY A 495 6.13 7.66 -55.03
CA GLY A 495 4.87 7.89 -55.76
C GLY A 495 3.68 8.27 -54.89
N ARG A 496 3.69 7.92 -53.58
CA ARG A 496 2.70 8.34 -52.58
C ARG A 496 3.08 9.64 -51.86
N GLY A 497 4.13 10.33 -52.32
CA GLY A 497 4.55 11.64 -51.82
C GLY A 497 5.43 11.62 -50.57
N PHE A 498 6.01 10.46 -50.21
CA PHE A 498 7.07 10.40 -49.20
C PHE A 498 8.41 10.84 -49.81
N SER A 499 9.28 11.46 -49.02
CA SER A 499 10.61 11.90 -49.48
C SER A 499 11.67 10.82 -49.29
N ALA A 500 12.74 10.86 -50.08
CA ALA A 500 13.86 9.91 -49.94
C ALA A 500 14.48 9.93 -48.54
N ASP A 501 14.58 11.11 -47.91
CA ASP A 501 15.12 11.30 -46.56
C ASP A 501 14.24 10.61 -45.51
N GLU A 502 12.91 10.74 -45.62
CA GLU A 502 11.96 10.04 -44.74
C GLU A 502 12.13 8.52 -44.83
N LEU A 503 12.30 7.98 -46.03
CA LEU A 503 12.45 6.52 -46.24
C LEU A 503 13.77 5.99 -45.67
N VAL A 504 14.87 6.73 -45.81
CA VAL A 504 16.17 6.36 -45.28
C VAL A 504 16.19 6.51 -43.75
N LYS A 505 15.69 7.63 -43.22
CA LYS A 505 15.61 7.90 -41.78
C LYS A 505 14.69 6.91 -41.05
N GLY A 506 13.59 6.51 -41.68
CA GLY A 506 12.70 5.46 -41.19
C GLY A 506 13.29 4.05 -41.27
N GLY A 507 14.35 3.84 -42.04
CA GLY A 507 15.00 2.54 -42.22
C GLY A 507 14.32 1.62 -43.26
N LEU A 508 13.40 2.15 -44.07
CA LEU A 508 12.74 1.44 -45.18
C LEU A 508 13.65 1.33 -46.41
N ALA A 509 14.47 2.35 -46.64
CA ALA A 509 15.46 2.42 -47.70
C ALA A 509 16.89 2.58 -47.14
N LYS A 510 17.89 2.35 -47.99
CA LYS A 510 19.29 2.70 -47.74
C LYS A 510 19.84 3.49 -48.91
N GLU A 511 20.86 4.30 -48.65
CA GLU A 511 21.48 5.11 -49.69
C GLU A 511 22.33 4.24 -50.63
N GLY A 512 22.01 4.29 -51.92
CA GLY A 512 22.73 3.61 -53.00
C GLY A 512 23.52 4.58 -53.86
N ARG A 513 24.31 4.05 -54.82
CA ARG A 513 25.16 4.88 -55.69
C ARG A 513 24.39 5.81 -56.63
N ARG A 514 23.13 5.51 -56.93
CA ARG A 514 22.27 6.27 -57.87
C ARG A 514 21.00 6.82 -57.21
N GLY A 515 20.87 6.73 -55.89
CA GLY A 515 19.65 7.08 -55.15
C GLY A 515 19.29 6.07 -54.06
N PRO A 516 18.18 6.30 -53.34
CA PRO A 516 17.69 5.38 -52.32
C PRO A 516 17.27 4.03 -52.93
N ILE A 517 17.68 2.94 -52.30
CA ILE A 517 17.32 1.57 -52.68
C ILE A 517 16.67 0.84 -51.52
N ASP A 518 15.83 -0.14 -51.82
CA ASP A 518 15.09 -0.92 -50.84
C ASP A 518 16.04 -1.64 -49.87
N ARG A 519 15.72 -1.57 -48.58
CA ARG A 519 16.50 -2.25 -47.56
C ARG A 519 16.29 -3.76 -47.59
N PHE A 520 15.03 -4.18 -47.71
CA PHE A 520 14.63 -5.58 -47.73
C PHE A 520 14.33 -6.00 -49.17
N ARG A 521 14.88 -7.14 -49.60
CA ARG A 521 14.74 -7.64 -50.97
C ARG A 521 14.76 -9.16 -50.99
N GLY A 522 13.85 -9.77 -51.75
CA GLY A 522 13.75 -11.24 -51.91
C GLY A 522 13.51 -12.00 -50.60
N ARG A 523 12.81 -11.38 -49.64
CA ARG A 523 12.69 -11.87 -48.25
C ARG A 523 11.24 -11.90 -47.79
N LEU A 524 10.93 -12.84 -46.91
CA LEU A 524 9.65 -12.87 -46.21
C LEU A 524 9.69 -11.83 -45.08
N ILE A 525 8.62 -11.05 -44.93
CA ILE A 525 8.56 -9.86 -44.07
C ILE A 525 7.53 -10.06 -42.97
N TRP A 526 7.91 -9.74 -41.74
CA TRP A 526 7.01 -9.58 -40.60
C TRP A 526 6.98 -8.10 -40.18
N PRO A 527 5.82 -7.44 -40.20
CA PRO A 527 5.68 -6.10 -39.66
C PRO A 527 5.83 -6.14 -38.15
N ILE A 528 6.67 -5.27 -37.63
CA ILE A 528 6.89 -5.13 -36.19
C ILE A 528 6.09 -3.91 -35.73
N ARG A 529 5.13 -4.16 -34.84
CA ARG A 529 4.20 -3.16 -34.32
C ARG A 529 4.56 -2.79 -32.89
N ASP A 530 4.28 -1.54 -32.51
CA ASP A 530 4.31 -1.14 -31.11
C ASP A 530 3.01 -1.54 -30.39
N ALA A 531 2.86 -1.14 -29.13
CA ALA A 531 1.67 -1.48 -28.35
C ALA A 531 0.38 -0.79 -28.84
N THR A 532 0.45 0.28 -29.64
CA THR A 532 -0.75 0.92 -30.23
C THR A 532 -1.22 0.15 -31.47
N GLY A 533 -0.34 -0.67 -32.06
CA GLY A 533 -0.59 -1.43 -33.30
C GLY A 533 0.03 -0.78 -34.54
N ASP A 534 0.70 0.38 -34.37
CA ASP A 534 1.37 1.09 -35.46
C ASP A 534 2.60 0.31 -35.91
N VAL A 535 2.81 0.22 -37.23
CA VAL A 535 3.99 -0.44 -37.79
C VAL A 535 5.19 0.48 -37.63
N ILE A 536 6.17 0.05 -36.84
CA ILE A 536 7.37 0.83 -36.51
C ILE A 536 8.64 0.27 -37.15
N GLY A 537 8.57 -0.95 -37.70
CA GLY A 537 9.69 -1.60 -38.36
C GLY A 537 9.31 -2.95 -38.96
N PHE A 538 10.30 -3.69 -39.45
CA PHE A 538 10.12 -4.96 -40.12
C PHE A 538 11.24 -5.95 -39.75
N GLY A 539 10.88 -7.22 -39.63
CA GLY A 539 11.81 -8.35 -39.61
C GLY A 539 11.75 -9.09 -40.94
N ALA A 540 12.91 -9.38 -41.53
CA ALA A 540 13.01 -9.94 -42.88
C ALA A 540 13.84 -11.22 -42.91
N ARG A 541 13.21 -12.34 -43.24
CA ARG A 541 13.86 -13.66 -43.31
C ARG A 541 14.34 -13.97 -44.72
N LYS A 542 15.59 -14.43 -44.82
CA LYS A 542 16.19 -14.99 -46.04
C LYS A 542 15.41 -16.21 -46.52
N LEU A 543 15.15 -16.31 -47.82
CA LEU A 543 14.46 -17.45 -48.46
C LEU A 543 15.32 -18.17 -49.51
N LEU A 544 16.22 -17.44 -50.19
CA LEU A 544 17.02 -17.94 -51.30
C LEU A 544 18.49 -18.00 -50.89
N ASP A 545 19.19 -19.07 -51.23
CA ASP A 545 20.60 -19.24 -50.87
C ASP A 545 21.52 -18.17 -51.48
N SER A 546 21.14 -17.65 -52.65
CA SER A 546 21.84 -16.59 -53.40
C SER A 546 21.92 -15.23 -52.70
N ASP A 547 21.23 -15.04 -51.56
CA ASP A 547 21.31 -13.82 -50.76
C ASP A 547 22.39 -13.95 -49.67
N ASP A 548 23.54 -13.28 -49.84
CA ASP A 548 24.66 -13.35 -48.87
C ASP A 548 24.39 -12.65 -47.52
N GLY A 549 23.18 -12.11 -47.29
CA GLY A 549 22.80 -11.46 -46.04
C GLY A 549 22.46 -12.43 -44.89
N PRO A 550 22.24 -11.91 -43.66
CA PRO A 550 21.96 -12.72 -42.48
C PRO A 550 20.62 -13.48 -42.60
N LYS A 551 20.45 -14.55 -41.82
CA LYS A 551 19.21 -15.35 -41.76
C LYS A 551 17.98 -14.47 -41.50
N TYR A 552 18.10 -13.54 -40.55
CA TYR A 552 17.12 -12.49 -40.27
C TYR A 552 17.79 -11.11 -40.35
N LEU A 553 17.11 -10.17 -41.00
CA LEU A 553 17.51 -8.77 -41.10
C LEU A 553 16.37 -7.90 -40.58
N ASN A 554 16.64 -7.06 -39.58
CA ASN A 554 15.63 -6.17 -39.01
C ASN A 554 15.86 -4.72 -39.47
N THR A 555 14.83 -3.89 -39.36
CA THR A 555 14.95 -2.43 -39.45
C THR A 555 16.08 -1.96 -38.52
N PRO A 556 16.98 -1.07 -38.97
CA PRO A 556 18.03 -0.52 -38.13
C PRO A 556 17.40 0.40 -37.07
N ASP A 557 18.16 0.75 -36.03
CA ASP A 557 17.68 1.73 -35.07
C ASP A 557 17.32 3.05 -35.78
N SER A 558 16.10 3.50 -35.58
CA SER A 558 15.51 4.69 -36.21
C SER A 558 14.79 5.53 -35.14
N PRO A 559 14.14 6.64 -35.51
CA PRO A 559 13.25 7.35 -34.59
C PRO A 559 12.03 6.53 -34.14
N LEU A 560 11.60 5.54 -34.93
CA LEU A 560 10.46 4.66 -34.61
C LEU A 560 10.88 3.32 -33.99
N TYR A 561 12.01 2.78 -34.43
CA TYR A 561 12.44 1.44 -34.09
C TYR A 561 13.68 1.47 -33.19
N LYS A 562 13.58 0.87 -32.01
CA LYS A 562 14.72 0.62 -31.12
C LYS A 562 14.78 -0.86 -30.79
N LYS A 563 15.80 -1.56 -31.28
CA LYS A 563 15.88 -3.03 -31.17
C LYS A 563 15.80 -3.54 -29.72
N SER A 564 16.29 -2.76 -28.76
CA SER A 564 16.26 -3.10 -27.33
C SER A 564 14.91 -2.92 -26.64
N GLN A 565 13.92 -2.30 -27.30
CA GLN A 565 12.63 -1.92 -26.73
C GLN A 565 11.45 -2.57 -27.47
N VAL A 566 11.69 -3.38 -28.49
CA VAL A 566 10.59 -3.84 -29.36
C VAL A 566 10.38 -5.33 -29.19
N LEU A 567 9.12 -5.70 -28.92
CA LEU A 567 8.65 -7.07 -28.79
C LEU A 567 7.65 -7.36 -29.91
N TYR A 568 7.95 -8.33 -30.76
CA TYR A 568 7.04 -8.79 -31.79
C TYR A 568 5.83 -9.50 -31.15
N GLY A 569 4.63 -9.20 -31.65
CA GLY A 569 3.36 -9.74 -31.17
C GLY A 569 2.79 -9.00 -29.96
N ILE A 570 3.42 -7.93 -29.47
CA ILE A 570 2.93 -7.18 -28.29
C ILE A 570 1.57 -6.51 -28.55
N ASP A 571 1.31 -6.08 -29.77
CA ASP A 571 0.05 -5.50 -30.22
C ASP A 571 -1.12 -6.49 -30.06
N LEU A 572 -0.87 -7.78 -30.37
CA LEU A 572 -1.84 -8.86 -30.21
C LEU A 572 -1.91 -9.34 -28.75
N ALA A 573 -0.77 -9.39 -28.07
CA ALA A 573 -0.64 -10.02 -26.76
C ALA A 573 -1.01 -9.10 -25.59
N LYS A 574 -0.90 -7.77 -25.72
CA LYS A 574 -1.02 -6.83 -24.58
C LYS A 574 -2.26 -7.06 -23.73
N ARG A 575 -3.42 -7.26 -24.38
CA ARG A 575 -4.72 -7.43 -23.70
C ARG A 575 -4.76 -8.74 -22.91
N GLU A 576 -4.29 -9.82 -23.51
CA GLU A 576 -4.27 -11.14 -22.86
C GLU A 576 -3.19 -11.23 -21.80
N ILE A 577 -2.05 -10.54 -21.97
CA ILE A 577 -0.99 -10.42 -20.95
C ILE A 577 -1.56 -9.75 -19.70
N SER A 578 -2.27 -8.62 -19.86
CA SER A 578 -2.91 -7.93 -18.75
C SER A 578 -4.01 -8.78 -18.11
N LYS A 579 -4.89 -9.38 -18.91
CA LYS A 579 -6.02 -10.20 -18.43
C LYS A 579 -5.57 -11.44 -17.67
N ARG A 580 -4.54 -12.13 -18.14
CA ARG A 580 -4.04 -13.39 -17.55
C ARG A 580 -2.90 -13.16 -16.57
N SER A 581 -2.41 -11.93 -16.46
CA SER A 581 -1.18 -11.57 -15.75
C SER A 581 -0.01 -12.50 -16.12
N GLN A 582 0.10 -12.85 -17.41
CA GLN A 582 1.08 -13.83 -17.90
C GLN A 582 1.66 -13.38 -19.23
N ALA A 583 2.98 -13.41 -19.37
CA ALA A 583 3.67 -13.19 -20.64
C ALA A 583 4.53 -14.41 -21.00
N VAL A 584 4.46 -14.87 -22.25
CA VAL A 584 5.26 -15.99 -22.76
C VAL A 584 6.32 -15.45 -23.73
N ILE A 585 7.59 -15.68 -23.45
CA ILE A 585 8.71 -15.21 -24.26
C ILE A 585 9.20 -16.36 -25.13
N VAL A 586 9.14 -16.17 -26.45
CA VAL A 586 9.58 -17.13 -27.46
C VAL A 586 10.71 -16.54 -28.33
N GLU A 587 11.41 -17.39 -29.06
CA GLU A 587 12.66 -17.01 -29.77
C GLU A 587 12.40 -16.23 -31.07
N GLY A 588 11.38 -16.60 -31.85
CA GLY A 588 11.19 -16.07 -33.21
C GLY A 588 9.77 -15.67 -33.58
N TYR A 589 9.66 -15.03 -34.75
CA TYR A 589 8.39 -14.58 -35.33
C TYR A 589 7.40 -15.74 -35.55
N THR A 590 7.90 -16.88 -36.05
CA THR A 590 7.08 -18.08 -36.31
C THR A 590 6.59 -18.73 -35.02
N ASP A 591 7.35 -18.61 -33.93
CA ASP A 591 6.96 -19.18 -32.64
C ASP A 591 5.84 -18.37 -32.01
N VAL A 592 5.88 -17.04 -32.14
CA VAL A 592 4.77 -16.17 -31.75
C VAL A 592 3.51 -16.56 -32.52
N MET A 593 3.61 -16.70 -33.85
CA MET A 593 2.48 -17.13 -34.67
C MET A 593 1.92 -18.48 -34.22
N ALA A 594 2.80 -19.48 -34.04
CA ALA A 594 2.43 -20.82 -33.61
C ALA A 594 1.75 -20.83 -32.24
N CYS A 595 2.29 -20.08 -31.26
CA CYS A 595 1.72 -19.96 -29.92
C CYS A 595 0.33 -19.30 -29.95
N HIS A 596 0.17 -18.19 -30.66
CA HIS A 596 -1.12 -17.50 -30.76
C HIS A 596 -2.19 -18.39 -31.39
N LEU A 597 -1.86 -19.08 -32.50
CA LEU A 597 -2.78 -20.01 -33.15
C LEU A 597 -3.10 -21.23 -32.28
N ALA A 598 -2.15 -21.67 -31.45
CA ALA A 598 -2.35 -22.77 -30.49
C ALA A 598 -3.15 -22.37 -29.23
N GLY A 599 -3.59 -21.11 -29.10
CA GLY A 599 -4.35 -20.62 -27.94
C GLY A 599 -3.50 -20.10 -26.78
N VAL A 600 -2.23 -19.76 -27.05
CA VAL A 600 -1.32 -19.05 -26.15
C VAL A 600 -1.13 -17.60 -26.66
N PRO A 601 -2.16 -16.73 -26.52
CA PRO A 601 -2.13 -15.37 -27.08
C PRO A 601 -1.24 -14.40 -26.30
N THR A 602 -0.60 -14.86 -25.23
CA THR A 602 0.33 -14.09 -24.40
C THR A 602 1.77 -14.14 -24.90
N ALA A 603 2.01 -14.80 -26.04
CA ALA A 603 3.33 -15.00 -26.61
C ALA A 603 3.87 -13.76 -27.32
N VAL A 604 5.13 -13.42 -27.03
CA VAL A 604 5.90 -12.33 -27.66
C VAL A 604 7.35 -12.77 -27.88
N ALA A 605 8.03 -12.16 -28.84
CA ALA A 605 9.44 -12.46 -29.15
C ALA A 605 10.29 -11.19 -29.25
N THR A 606 11.59 -11.30 -28.97
CA THR A 606 12.53 -10.22 -29.23
C THR A 606 12.91 -10.16 -30.72
N CYS A 607 13.14 -8.97 -31.24
CA CYS A 607 13.49 -8.79 -32.65
C CYS A 607 15.01 -8.94 -32.88
N GLY A 608 15.52 -10.17 -32.73
CA GLY A 608 16.91 -10.55 -33.05
C GLY A 608 17.95 -10.03 -32.05
N THR A 609 17.56 -9.76 -30.82
CA THR A 609 18.44 -9.36 -29.70
C THR A 609 18.14 -10.23 -28.49
N SER A 610 19.07 -10.32 -27.55
CA SER A 610 18.79 -10.92 -26.24
C SER A 610 17.65 -10.16 -25.54
N PHE A 611 16.79 -10.91 -24.86
CA PHE A 611 15.84 -10.33 -23.93
C PHE A 611 16.58 -9.57 -22.82
N GLY A 612 16.04 -8.44 -22.36
CA GLY A 612 16.80 -7.50 -21.53
C GLY A 612 15.94 -6.47 -20.81
N GLU A 613 16.58 -5.56 -20.07
CA GLU A 613 15.92 -4.66 -19.10
C GLU A 613 14.81 -3.78 -19.70
N GLU A 614 15.02 -3.24 -20.89
CA GLU A 614 14.04 -2.38 -21.54
C GLU A 614 12.78 -3.17 -21.96
N HIS A 615 12.92 -4.43 -22.38
CA HIS A 615 11.78 -5.32 -22.62
C HIS A 615 11.01 -5.63 -21.33
N ILE A 616 11.73 -5.83 -20.21
CA ILE A 616 11.12 -6.02 -18.88
C ILE A 616 10.28 -4.80 -18.50
N LYS A 617 10.81 -3.59 -18.70
CA LYS A 617 10.08 -2.33 -18.41
C LYS A 617 8.77 -2.24 -19.18
N ILE A 618 8.74 -2.72 -20.41
CA ILE A 618 7.54 -2.73 -21.25
C ILE A 618 6.53 -3.75 -20.74
N LEU A 619 6.93 -5.01 -20.53
CA LEU A 619 6.04 -6.05 -20.04
C LEU A 619 5.47 -5.73 -18.65
N ARG A 620 6.27 -5.10 -17.79
CA ARG A 620 5.84 -4.63 -16.47
C ARG A 620 4.63 -3.70 -16.56
N ARG A 621 4.54 -2.81 -17.55
CA ARG A 621 3.38 -1.92 -17.71
C ARG A 621 2.08 -2.70 -17.86
N PHE A 622 2.14 -3.86 -18.52
CA PHE A 622 0.98 -4.71 -18.77
C PHE A 622 0.72 -5.71 -17.63
N LEU A 623 1.73 -6.06 -16.84
CA LEU A 623 1.66 -7.04 -15.74
C LEU A 623 1.33 -6.43 -14.36
N LEU A 624 1.45 -5.11 -14.17
CA LEU A 624 1.42 -4.44 -12.86
C LEU A 624 0.07 -3.81 -12.46
N ASP A 625 -1.01 -4.07 -13.19
CA ASP A 625 -2.33 -3.47 -12.94
C ASP A 625 -3.11 -4.13 -11.78
N GLN A 626 -2.45 -4.97 -10.96
CA GLN A 626 -3.04 -5.55 -9.76
C GLN A 626 -2.19 -5.21 -8.54
N ALA A 627 -2.85 -4.72 -7.48
CA ALA A 627 -2.26 -4.40 -6.17
C ALA A 627 -1.59 -5.60 -5.47
N GLU A 628 -1.67 -6.79 -6.05
CA GLU A 628 -0.95 -7.99 -5.64
C GLU A 628 0.04 -8.41 -6.75
N PHE A 629 1.32 -8.52 -6.39
CA PHE A 629 2.44 -8.92 -7.25
C PHE A 629 2.32 -10.35 -7.80
N ARG A 630 1.34 -10.64 -8.67
CA ARG A 630 1.01 -12.01 -9.15
C ARG A 630 1.35 -12.31 -10.62
N GLY A 631 2.02 -11.41 -11.34
CA GLY A 631 2.37 -11.63 -12.75
C GLY A 631 3.39 -12.76 -12.97
N GLU A 632 3.22 -13.53 -14.05
CA GLU A 632 4.13 -14.60 -14.48
C GLU A 632 4.83 -14.25 -15.82
N VAL A 633 6.14 -14.47 -15.90
CA VAL A 633 6.90 -14.41 -17.15
C VAL A 633 7.48 -15.78 -17.44
N ILE A 634 7.11 -16.36 -18.58
CA ILE A 634 7.46 -17.73 -18.97
C ILE A 634 8.40 -17.67 -20.15
N PHE A 635 9.65 -18.09 -19.96
CA PHE A 635 10.60 -18.23 -21.07
C PHE A 635 10.48 -19.61 -21.69
N THR A 636 10.27 -19.66 -22.99
CA THR A 636 10.39 -20.91 -23.76
C THR A 636 11.79 -21.01 -24.34
N PHE A 637 12.42 -22.16 -24.16
CA PHE A 637 13.73 -22.43 -24.75
C PHE A 637 13.71 -23.80 -25.42
N ASP A 638 14.46 -23.89 -26.51
CA ASP A 638 14.80 -25.17 -27.12
C ASP A 638 15.61 -25.98 -26.09
N GLY A 639 15.31 -27.27 -25.90
CA GLY A 639 15.94 -28.13 -24.88
C GLY A 639 17.42 -28.43 -25.09
N ASP A 640 18.12 -27.69 -25.95
CA ASP A 640 19.54 -27.85 -26.23
C ASP A 640 20.44 -27.09 -25.23
N ALA A 641 21.75 -27.28 -25.34
CA ALA A 641 22.73 -26.61 -24.49
C ALA A 641 22.73 -25.06 -24.64
N ALA A 642 22.21 -24.54 -25.76
CA ALA A 642 22.10 -23.10 -26.00
C ALA A 642 20.91 -22.51 -25.24
N GLY A 643 19.75 -23.18 -25.24
CA GLY A 643 18.57 -22.82 -24.46
C GLY A 643 18.82 -22.83 -22.96
N GLN A 644 19.54 -23.83 -22.44
CA GLN A 644 19.96 -23.85 -21.03
C GLN A 644 20.85 -22.65 -20.68
N LYS A 645 21.74 -22.24 -21.59
CA LYS A 645 22.62 -21.08 -21.38
C LYS A 645 21.85 -19.76 -21.49
N ALA A 646 20.82 -19.70 -22.33
CA ALA A 646 19.92 -18.55 -22.43
C ALA A 646 19.07 -18.41 -21.17
N ALA A 647 18.54 -19.51 -20.62
CA ALA A 647 17.83 -19.53 -19.34
C ALA A 647 18.71 -19.03 -18.18
N LEU A 648 19.96 -19.51 -18.10
CA LEU A 648 20.93 -19.05 -17.10
C LEU A 648 21.37 -17.58 -17.27
N ARG A 649 21.26 -17.02 -18.48
CA ARG A 649 21.46 -15.59 -18.73
C ARG A 649 20.24 -14.77 -18.32
N ALA A 650 19.04 -15.23 -18.65
CA ALA A 650 17.78 -14.64 -18.18
C ALA A 650 17.73 -14.61 -16.64
N PHE A 651 18.27 -15.63 -15.98
CA PHE A 651 18.50 -15.68 -14.54
C PHE A 651 19.41 -14.55 -14.01
N ALA A 652 20.49 -14.20 -14.70
CA ALA A 652 21.35 -13.09 -14.28
C ALA A 652 20.61 -11.75 -14.30
N ASP A 653 19.62 -11.61 -15.19
CA ASP A 653 18.72 -10.46 -15.27
C ASP A 653 17.46 -10.61 -14.38
N GLU A 654 17.20 -11.79 -13.79
CA GLU A 654 16.05 -12.08 -12.92
C GLU A 654 16.01 -11.19 -11.69
N GLN A 655 17.17 -10.75 -11.19
CA GLN A 655 17.25 -9.78 -10.09
C GLN A 655 16.55 -8.44 -10.39
N LYS A 656 16.20 -8.20 -11.66
CA LYS A 656 15.45 -7.07 -12.19
C LYS A 656 13.98 -7.41 -12.48
N PHE A 657 13.47 -8.59 -12.17
CA PHE A 657 12.05 -8.90 -12.18
C PHE A 657 11.49 -8.79 -10.76
N VAL A 658 10.31 -8.19 -10.63
CA VAL A 658 9.53 -8.20 -9.37
C VAL A 658 8.42 -9.26 -9.44
N THR A 659 8.22 -9.85 -10.64
CA THR A 659 7.23 -10.88 -11.00
C THR A 659 7.82 -12.29 -10.93
N GLN A 660 6.98 -13.31 -10.87
CA GLN A 660 7.42 -14.72 -10.85
C GLN A 660 7.94 -15.13 -12.25
N THR A 661 9.15 -15.69 -12.31
CA THR A 661 9.76 -16.10 -13.58
C THR A 661 9.81 -17.62 -13.70
N TYR A 662 9.40 -18.13 -14.86
CA TYR A 662 9.31 -19.54 -15.18
C TYR A 662 10.04 -19.86 -16.47
N VAL A 663 10.36 -21.14 -16.64
CA VAL A 663 10.94 -21.71 -17.85
C VAL A 663 10.09 -22.89 -18.30
N ALA A 664 9.84 -22.96 -19.60
CA ALA A 664 9.24 -24.12 -20.25
C ALA A 664 10.23 -24.65 -21.30
N ILE A 665 10.65 -25.91 -21.14
CA ILE A 665 11.62 -26.56 -22.02
C ILE A 665 10.98 -27.80 -22.65
N GLN A 666 11.09 -27.88 -23.97
CA GLN A 666 10.64 -29.05 -24.72
C GLN A 666 11.78 -30.09 -24.78
N GLY A 667 11.49 -31.33 -24.37
CA GLY A 667 12.50 -32.38 -24.15
C GLY A 667 13.20 -32.94 -25.40
N GLU A 668 12.67 -32.71 -26.59
CA GLU A 668 13.25 -33.13 -27.88
C GLU A 668 13.97 -31.98 -28.61
N GLY A 669 14.09 -30.80 -27.99
CA GLY A 669 14.73 -29.63 -28.60
C GLY A 669 13.91 -28.93 -29.69
N LEU A 670 12.57 -29.09 -29.67
CA LEU A 670 11.67 -28.46 -30.64
C LEU A 670 11.26 -27.06 -30.17
N ASP A 671 11.33 -26.08 -31.08
CA ASP A 671 10.73 -24.75 -30.89
C ASP A 671 9.18 -24.85 -30.90
N PRO A 672 8.43 -23.84 -30.42
CA PRO A 672 6.97 -23.89 -30.41
C PRO A 672 6.34 -24.11 -31.80
N CYS A 673 6.98 -23.64 -32.88
CA CYS A 673 6.51 -23.84 -34.24
C CYS A 673 6.65 -25.31 -34.69
N ASP A 674 7.82 -25.90 -34.51
CA ASP A 674 8.15 -27.28 -34.83
C ASP A 674 7.36 -28.25 -33.94
N LEU A 675 7.14 -27.91 -32.67
CA LEU A 675 6.29 -28.66 -31.75
C LEU A 675 4.84 -28.69 -32.23
N ARG A 676 4.30 -27.53 -32.66
CA ARG A 676 2.94 -27.45 -33.23
C ARG A 676 2.79 -28.32 -34.47
N ILE A 677 3.79 -28.31 -35.36
CA ILE A 677 3.77 -29.10 -36.59
C ILE A 677 3.79 -30.60 -36.28
N LYS A 678 4.63 -31.04 -35.34
CA LYS A 678 4.79 -32.47 -35.04
C LYS A 678 3.70 -33.04 -34.14
N GLN A 679 3.24 -32.27 -33.15
CA GLN A 679 2.39 -32.76 -32.04
C GLN A 679 1.08 -31.99 -31.88
N GLY A 680 0.85 -30.94 -32.66
CA GLY A 680 -0.39 -30.16 -32.68
C GLY A 680 -0.47 -29.05 -31.62
N ASP A 681 -1.56 -28.28 -31.67
CA ASP A 681 -1.77 -27.11 -30.83
C ASP A 681 -1.86 -27.42 -29.32
N ALA A 682 -2.34 -28.61 -28.96
CA ALA A 682 -2.40 -29.04 -27.56
C ALA A 682 -1.01 -29.15 -26.93
N ALA A 683 -0.03 -29.67 -27.68
CA ALA A 683 1.34 -29.84 -27.19
C ALA A 683 2.01 -28.50 -26.85
N VAL A 684 1.73 -27.44 -27.62
CA VAL A 684 2.22 -26.09 -27.33
C VAL A 684 1.61 -25.56 -26.03
N ARG A 685 0.32 -25.77 -25.80
CA ARG A 685 -0.33 -25.37 -24.53
C ARG A 685 0.20 -26.16 -23.34
N ASP A 686 0.42 -27.46 -23.52
CA ASP A 686 0.95 -28.34 -22.47
C ASP A 686 2.40 -27.97 -22.13
N LEU A 687 3.22 -27.59 -23.11
CA LEU A 687 4.57 -27.06 -22.88
C LEU A 687 4.53 -25.86 -21.92
N ILE A 688 3.69 -24.86 -22.19
CA ILE A 688 3.56 -23.66 -21.35
C ILE A 688 2.94 -23.98 -19.98
N ALA A 689 2.00 -24.92 -19.93
CA ALA A 689 1.38 -25.37 -18.67
C ALA A 689 2.39 -26.11 -17.78
N SER A 690 3.32 -26.86 -18.36
CA SER A 690 4.37 -27.63 -17.68
C SER A 690 5.57 -26.80 -17.21
N ARG A 691 5.49 -25.47 -17.29
CA ARG A 691 6.54 -24.55 -16.86
C ARG A 691 7.01 -24.85 -15.44
N GLU A 692 8.31 -24.70 -15.21
CA GLU A 692 8.90 -24.79 -13.87
C GLU A 692 9.55 -23.47 -13.45
N PRO A 693 9.68 -23.19 -12.13
CA PRO A 693 10.31 -21.97 -11.65
C PRO A 693 11.76 -21.84 -12.14
N LEU A 694 12.16 -20.64 -12.59
CA LEU A 694 13.49 -20.40 -13.16
C LEU A 694 14.63 -20.74 -12.17
N PHE A 695 14.50 -20.36 -10.90
CA PHE A 695 15.44 -20.74 -9.83
C PHE A 695 15.60 -22.26 -9.70
N GLN A 696 14.49 -23.00 -9.68
CA GLN A 696 14.50 -24.45 -9.59
C GLN A 696 15.25 -25.07 -10.78
N PHE A 697 14.93 -24.63 -11.98
CA PHE A 697 15.57 -25.10 -13.20
C PHE A 697 17.09 -24.82 -13.20
N ALA A 698 17.50 -23.59 -12.85
CA ALA A 698 18.90 -23.20 -12.82
C ALA A 698 19.72 -24.03 -11.82
N ILE A 699 19.17 -24.26 -10.63
CA ILE A 699 19.82 -25.08 -9.60
C ILE A 699 19.92 -26.54 -10.07
N ARG A 700 18.82 -27.15 -10.53
CA ARG A 700 18.80 -28.55 -10.98
C ARG A 700 19.72 -28.79 -12.17
N SER A 701 19.74 -27.88 -13.13
CA SER A 701 20.64 -27.93 -14.29
C SER A 701 22.12 -27.76 -13.92
N THR A 702 22.41 -27.11 -12.79
CA THR A 702 23.77 -27.01 -12.25
C THR A 702 24.18 -28.30 -11.55
N ILE A 703 23.27 -28.86 -10.74
CA ILE A 703 23.49 -30.10 -10.00
C ILE A 703 23.67 -31.30 -10.94
N SER A 704 22.91 -31.38 -12.03
CA SER A 704 22.93 -32.52 -12.97
C SER A 704 24.28 -32.76 -13.65
N ARG A 705 25.20 -31.79 -13.58
CA ARG A 705 26.56 -31.88 -14.14
C ARG A 705 27.53 -32.67 -13.25
N TYR A 706 27.12 -33.04 -12.04
CA TYR A 706 27.96 -33.67 -11.04
C TYR A 706 27.44 -35.07 -10.65
N ASP A 707 28.34 -35.97 -10.25
CA ASP A 707 27.97 -37.31 -9.79
C ASP A 707 27.56 -37.32 -8.32
N LEU A 708 26.25 -37.29 -8.07
CA LEU A 708 25.67 -37.25 -6.72
C LEU A 708 25.79 -38.56 -5.93
N ARG A 709 26.35 -39.63 -6.53
CA ARG A 709 26.61 -40.89 -5.83
C ARG A 709 27.85 -40.83 -4.94
N SER A 710 28.72 -39.85 -5.17
CA SER A 710 29.95 -39.61 -4.39
C SER A 710 29.78 -38.39 -3.46
N ASN A 711 30.44 -38.42 -2.30
CA ASN A 711 30.41 -37.28 -1.37
C ASN A 711 31.14 -36.06 -1.99
N GLU A 712 32.21 -36.30 -2.73
CA GLU A 712 32.97 -35.29 -3.46
C GLU A 712 32.09 -34.61 -4.53
N GLY A 713 31.33 -35.40 -5.28
CA GLY A 713 30.41 -34.88 -6.29
C GLY A 713 29.22 -34.11 -5.68
N LYS A 714 28.70 -34.55 -4.53
CA LYS A 714 27.68 -33.79 -3.78
C LYS A 714 28.20 -32.45 -3.29
N ILE A 715 29.43 -32.40 -2.75
CA ILE A 715 30.06 -31.15 -2.28
C ILE A 715 30.33 -30.22 -3.47
N ALA A 716 30.85 -30.74 -4.59
CA ALA A 716 31.08 -29.94 -5.80
C ALA A 716 29.77 -29.38 -6.37
N ALA A 717 28.69 -30.16 -6.36
CA ALA A 717 27.36 -29.71 -6.76
C ALA A 717 26.80 -28.63 -5.84
N LEU A 718 26.97 -28.78 -4.51
CA LEU A 718 26.61 -27.77 -3.52
C LEU A 718 27.36 -26.46 -3.77
N ASP A 719 28.68 -26.52 -3.94
CA ASP A 719 29.52 -25.34 -4.17
C ASP A 719 29.18 -24.62 -5.48
N ALA A 720 28.76 -25.36 -6.51
CA ALA A 720 28.31 -24.79 -7.77
C ALA A 720 26.90 -24.16 -7.70
N ALA A 721 25.99 -24.76 -6.94
CA ALA A 721 24.61 -24.29 -6.79
C ALA A 721 24.44 -23.20 -5.72
N ALA A 722 25.29 -23.17 -4.70
CA ALA A 722 25.25 -22.21 -3.60
C ALA A 722 25.25 -20.74 -4.05
N PRO A 723 26.06 -20.32 -5.05
CA PRO A 723 25.97 -18.98 -5.64
C PRO A 723 24.58 -18.58 -6.14
N ILE A 724 23.87 -19.53 -6.75
CA ILE A 724 22.54 -19.31 -7.34
C ILE A 724 21.53 -19.05 -6.23
N VAL A 725 21.55 -19.86 -5.17
CA VAL A 725 20.67 -19.70 -4.00
C VAL A 725 21.04 -18.45 -3.19
N ALA A 726 22.33 -18.17 -3.01
CA ALA A 726 22.81 -16.97 -2.31
C ALA A 726 22.34 -15.67 -2.99
N GLY A 727 22.24 -15.68 -4.33
CA GLY A 727 21.79 -14.54 -5.14
C GLY A 727 20.28 -14.23 -5.04
N ILE A 728 19.47 -15.08 -4.40
CA ILE A 728 18.03 -14.87 -4.23
C ILE A 728 17.80 -13.76 -3.20
N LYS A 729 17.15 -12.67 -3.62
CA LYS A 729 16.87 -11.49 -2.76
C LYS A 729 15.78 -11.76 -1.72
N ASP A 730 14.73 -12.50 -2.10
CA ASP A 730 13.65 -12.86 -1.19
C ASP A 730 14.15 -13.86 -0.14
N VAL A 731 14.07 -13.46 1.13
CA VAL A 731 14.61 -14.23 2.26
C VAL A 731 13.85 -15.54 2.46
N GLY A 732 12.53 -15.54 2.26
CA GLY A 732 11.68 -16.72 2.40
C GLY A 732 11.95 -17.73 1.28
N LEU A 733 11.98 -17.26 0.04
CA LEU A 733 12.25 -18.08 -1.14
C LEU A 733 13.68 -18.65 -1.11
N ARG A 734 14.67 -17.84 -0.72
CA ARG A 734 16.05 -18.30 -0.51
C ARG A 734 16.13 -19.43 0.51
N LYS A 735 15.46 -19.27 1.65
CA LYS A 735 15.42 -20.32 2.70
C LYS A 735 14.79 -21.60 2.16
N ARG A 736 13.71 -21.48 1.38
CA ARG A 736 13.04 -22.65 0.80
C ARG A 736 13.93 -23.39 -0.20
N TYR A 737 14.57 -22.67 -1.13
CA TYR A 737 15.49 -23.28 -2.09
C TYR A 737 16.76 -23.86 -1.44
N ALA A 738 17.21 -23.32 -0.30
CA ALA A 738 18.30 -23.93 0.47
C ALA A 738 17.88 -25.31 1.03
N ILE A 739 16.65 -25.44 1.52
CA ILE A 739 16.08 -26.72 1.99
C ILE A 739 15.90 -27.68 0.82
N ASP A 740 15.39 -27.21 -0.32
CA ASP A 740 15.22 -28.05 -1.51
C ASP A 740 16.58 -28.51 -2.07
N LEU A 741 17.62 -27.67 -1.99
CA LEU A 741 18.99 -28.03 -2.35
C LEU A 741 19.56 -29.15 -1.46
N ASP A 742 19.37 -29.06 -0.13
CA ASP A 742 19.72 -30.15 0.79
C ASP A 742 19.05 -31.47 0.40
N ARG A 743 17.76 -31.42 0.07
CA ARG A 743 16.98 -32.60 -0.38
C ARG A 743 17.46 -33.16 -1.71
N TRP A 744 17.77 -32.31 -2.69
CA TRP A 744 18.25 -32.77 -4.00
C TRP A 744 19.64 -33.40 -3.94
N LEU A 745 20.51 -32.90 -3.06
CA LEU A 745 21.85 -33.45 -2.87
C LEU A 745 21.88 -34.62 -1.87
N GLY A 746 20.87 -34.72 -1.01
CA GLY A 746 20.73 -35.79 -0.03
C GLY A 746 21.80 -35.74 1.05
N PHE A 747 22.07 -34.55 1.61
CA PHE A 747 22.90 -34.40 2.82
C PHE A 747 22.09 -34.66 4.10
N MET A 748 20.79 -34.31 4.08
CA MET A 748 19.90 -34.38 5.24
C MET A 748 20.42 -33.54 6.42
N ASP A 749 21.12 -32.45 6.10
CA ASP A 749 21.70 -31.50 7.05
C ASP A 749 21.49 -30.07 6.53
N GLU A 750 20.28 -29.55 6.80
CA GLU A 750 19.89 -28.19 6.40
C GLU A 750 20.85 -27.12 6.96
N ARG A 751 21.45 -27.35 8.13
CA ARG A 751 22.35 -26.38 8.76
C ARG A 751 23.65 -26.29 7.99
N PHE A 752 24.23 -27.43 7.61
CA PHE A 752 25.43 -27.50 6.79
C PHE A 752 25.24 -26.78 5.44
N VAL A 753 24.13 -27.06 4.75
CA VAL A 753 23.83 -26.43 3.46
C VAL A 753 23.61 -24.92 3.59
N MET A 754 22.86 -24.47 4.60
CA MET A 754 22.64 -23.03 4.85
C MET A 754 23.94 -22.29 5.22
N GLN A 755 24.81 -22.91 6.02
CA GLN A 755 26.11 -22.34 6.36
C GLN A 755 26.97 -22.17 5.11
N ARG A 756 27.03 -23.20 4.26
CA ARG A 756 27.81 -23.18 3.02
C ARG A 756 27.34 -22.11 2.04
N ILE A 757 26.03 -21.93 1.89
CA ILE A 757 25.44 -20.83 1.10
C ILE A 757 25.82 -19.46 1.68
N GLY A 758 25.82 -19.32 3.01
CA GLY A 758 26.24 -18.11 3.70
C GLY A 758 27.72 -17.75 3.47
N GLU A 759 28.61 -18.74 3.47
CA GLU A 759 30.04 -18.58 3.17
C GLU A 759 30.27 -18.06 1.74
N VAL A 760 29.55 -18.63 0.75
CA VAL A 760 29.65 -18.22 -0.66
C VAL A 760 29.10 -16.81 -0.91
N SER A 761 28.00 -16.45 -0.25
CA SER A 761 27.43 -15.08 -0.31
C SER A 761 28.43 -14.02 0.18
N ASN A 762 29.16 -14.35 1.24
CA ASN A 762 30.20 -13.48 1.80
C ASN A 762 31.43 -13.38 0.89
N ALA A 763 31.78 -14.45 0.16
CA ALA A 763 32.90 -14.46 -0.78
C ALA A 763 32.61 -13.71 -2.09
N GLN A 764 31.40 -13.80 -2.65
CA GLN A 764 31.02 -13.16 -3.92
C GLN A 764 30.94 -11.64 -3.86
N GLN A 765 30.64 -11.05 -2.70
CA GLN A 765 30.50 -9.59 -2.58
C GLN A 765 31.83 -8.82 -2.60
N GLY A 766 32.98 -9.50 -2.79
CA GLY A 766 34.30 -8.85 -2.90
C GLY A 766 34.62 -7.92 -1.74
N ARG A 767 33.93 -8.07 -0.61
CA ARG A 767 34.15 -7.24 0.57
C ARG A 767 35.34 -7.86 1.28
N PRO A 768 36.51 -7.17 1.37
CA PRO A 768 37.47 -7.52 2.41
C PRO A 768 36.68 -7.56 3.71
N ARG A 769 36.83 -8.65 4.48
CA ARG A 769 36.08 -8.99 5.70
C ARG A 769 35.89 -7.75 6.58
N ARG A 770 34.85 -6.98 6.27
CA ARG A 770 34.45 -5.74 6.94
C ARG A 770 33.28 -6.17 7.79
N ALA A 771 33.41 -5.93 9.09
CA ALA A 771 32.39 -6.26 10.07
C ALA A 771 30.99 -5.90 9.52
N PRO A 772 30.00 -6.80 9.67
CA PRO A 772 28.71 -6.67 9.02
C PRO A 772 28.06 -5.34 9.43
N ARG A 773 27.68 -4.53 8.43
CA ARG A 773 26.77 -3.40 8.66
C ARG A 773 25.40 -4.01 8.88
N ALA A 774 24.91 -3.89 10.11
CA ALA A 774 23.71 -4.57 10.59
C ALA A 774 22.47 -4.23 9.74
N ALA A 775 21.53 -5.18 9.68
CA ALA A 775 20.12 -4.94 9.39
C ALA A 775 19.61 -3.76 10.27
N PRO A 776 18.45 -3.13 9.98
CA PRO A 776 17.85 -2.22 10.95
C PRO A 776 17.63 -2.99 12.26
N VAL A 777 18.58 -2.84 13.19
CA VAL A 777 18.56 -3.45 14.50
C VAL A 777 17.39 -2.80 15.20
N ASP A 778 16.49 -3.62 15.73
CA ASP A 778 15.44 -3.17 16.64
C ASP A 778 16.04 -2.12 17.60
N PRO A 779 15.46 -0.91 17.71
CA PRO A 779 16.01 0.14 18.57
C PRO A 779 16.33 -0.35 19.99
N SER A 780 15.59 -1.33 20.51
CA SER A 780 15.85 -1.98 21.81
C SER A 780 17.14 -2.80 21.82
N VAL A 781 17.35 -3.67 20.82
CA VAL A 781 18.58 -4.48 20.66
C VAL A 781 19.81 -3.59 20.47
N ARG A 782 19.66 -2.42 19.85
CA ARG A 782 20.75 -1.45 19.73
C ARG A 782 21.13 -0.85 21.09
N VAL A 783 20.15 -0.48 21.90
CA VAL A 783 20.38 0.05 23.26
C VAL A 783 21.01 -1.00 24.18
N GLU A 784 20.56 -2.25 24.10
CA GLU A 784 21.17 -3.37 24.81
C GLU A 784 22.65 -3.57 24.43
N GLY A 785 22.95 -3.50 23.14
CA GLY A 785 24.31 -3.61 22.63
C GLY A 785 25.22 -2.49 23.16
N GLU A 786 24.76 -1.24 23.16
CA GLU A 786 25.53 -0.10 23.69
C GLU A 786 25.75 -0.20 25.21
N LEU A 787 24.75 -0.66 25.98
CA LEU A 787 24.90 -0.93 27.41
C LEU A 787 25.95 -2.03 27.68
N LEU A 788 25.93 -3.12 26.91
CA LEU A 788 26.89 -4.20 27.06
C LEU A 788 28.31 -3.82 26.62
N LYS A 789 28.46 -2.93 25.64
CA LYS A 789 29.76 -2.33 25.30
C LYS A 789 30.31 -1.51 26.46
N LEU A 790 29.47 -0.70 27.11
CA LEU A 790 29.85 0.03 28.32
C LEU A 790 30.26 -0.93 29.44
N ALA A 791 29.55 -2.04 29.62
CA ALA A 791 29.88 -3.05 30.63
C ALA A 791 31.23 -3.76 30.37
N VAL A 792 31.60 -3.98 29.11
CA VAL A 792 32.89 -4.58 28.74
C VAL A 792 34.03 -3.55 28.77
N GLN A 793 33.81 -2.33 28.28
CA GLN A 793 34.88 -1.34 28.09
C GLN A 793 35.06 -0.36 29.25
N ARG A 794 33.99 0.00 29.94
CA ARG A 794 33.92 1.07 30.95
C ARG A 794 33.03 0.66 32.14
N PRO A 795 33.29 -0.49 32.80
CA PRO A 795 32.41 -1.04 33.83
C PRO A 795 32.17 -0.08 35.01
N ALA A 796 33.16 0.76 35.34
CA ALA A 796 33.05 1.77 36.40
C ALA A 796 31.92 2.80 36.18
N LEU A 797 31.51 3.08 34.94
CA LEU A 797 30.46 4.06 34.63
C LEU A 797 29.05 3.56 34.92
N LEU A 798 28.85 2.24 34.93
CA LEU A 798 27.55 1.61 35.18
C LEU A 798 27.36 1.24 36.66
N GLY A 799 28.47 0.91 37.34
CA GLY A 799 28.48 0.56 38.76
C GLY A 799 27.62 -0.66 39.10
N PRO A 800 27.28 -0.86 40.39
CA PRO A 800 26.53 -2.05 40.85
C PRO A 800 25.07 -2.10 40.36
N ARG A 801 24.59 -1.04 39.70
CA ARG A 801 23.23 -0.99 39.15
C ARG A 801 23.05 -1.91 37.94
N PHE A 802 24.10 -2.11 37.14
CA PHE A 802 24.07 -3.10 36.06
C PHE A 802 23.95 -4.52 36.62
N ASP A 803 24.65 -4.82 37.72
CA ASP A 803 24.62 -6.15 38.35
C ASP A 803 23.24 -6.51 38.93
N ALA A 804 22.37 -5.51 39.15
CA ALA A 804 21.00 -5.68 39.60
C ALA A 804 19.99 -5.94 38.46
N LEU A 805 20.43 -5.93 37.19
CA LEU A 805 19.55 -6.17 36.04
C LEU A 805 19.18 -7.66 35.95
N ASP A 806 17.89 -7.92 35.72
CA ASP A 806 17.41 -9.26 35.40
C ASP A 806 17.88 -9.66 33.99
N PRO A 807 18.49 -10.84 33.78
CA PRO A 807 18.85 -11.33 32.45
C PRO A 807 17.69 -11.33 31.45
N GLN A 808 16.44 -11.44 31.91
CA GLN A 808 15.25 -11.37 31.06
C GLN A 808 14.97 -9.95 30.52
N ALA A 809 15.61 -8.91 31.04
CA ALA A 809 15.47 -7.54 30.54
C ALA A 809 16.04 -7.36 29.12
N PHE A 810 16.92 -8.27 28.68
CA PHE A 810 17.48 -8.29 27.33
C PHE A 810 16.61 -9.12 26.39
N THR A 811 16.36 -8.60 25.18
CA THR A 811 15.53 -9.21 24.15
C THR A 811 16.33 -10.10 23.21
N ALA A 812 17.60 -9.77 22.95
CA ALA A 812 18.48 -10.61 22.14
C ALA A 812 19.12 -11.73 22.97
N GLN A 813 18.96 -12.98 22.52
CA GLN A 813 19.51 -14.16 23.21
C GLN A 813 21.02 -14.06 23.45
N ASP A 814 21.76 -13.55 22.47
CA ASP A 814 23.20 -13.30 22.54
C ASP A 814 23.58 -12.31 23.65
N HIS A 815 22.76 -11.28 23.89
CA HIS A 815 22.97 -10.29 24.94
C HIS A 815 22.67 -10.88 26.33
N VAL A 816 21.66 -11.74 26.44
CA VAL A 816 21.38 -12.51 27.67
C VAL A 816 22.58 -13.39 28.04
N VAL A 817 23.21 -14.04 27.05
CA VAL A 817 24.40 -14.88 27.27
C VAL A 817 25.57 -14.03 27.76
N LEU A 818 25.84 -12.88 27.13
CA LEU A 818 26.93 -12.00 27.57
C LEU A 818 26.70 -11.41 28.98
N HIS A 819 25.47 -11.02 29.30
CA HIS A 819 25.13 -10.57 30.66
C HIS A 819 25.45 -11.65 31.71
N LYS A 820 25.09 -12.91 31.44
CA LYS A 820 25.41 -14.04 32.33
C LYS A 820 26.91 -14.27 32.48
N VAL A 821 27.69 -14.11 31.41
CA VAL A 821 29.17 -14.18 31.47
C VAL A 821 29.72 -13.09 32.37
N ILE A 822 29.22 -11.86 32.26
CA ILE A 822 29.62 -10.73 33.12
C ILE A 822 29.30 -11.02 34.59
N THR A 823 28.12 -11.53 34.89
CA THR A 823 27.74 -11.95 36.24
C THR A 823 28.64 -13.07 36.77
N ALA A 824 28.91 -14.09 35.95
CA ALA A 824 29.76 -15.23 36.33
C ALA A 824 31.22 -14.83 36.59
N ALA A 825 31.72 -13.81 35.89
CA ALA A 825 33.05 -13.23 36.10
C ALA A 825 33.17 -12.34 37.36
N GLY A 826 32.09 -12.27 38.18
CA GLY A 826 32.05 -11.51 39.43
C GLY A 826 31.31 -10.17 39.35
N GLY A 827 30.65 -9.85 38.23
CA GLY A 827 29.89 -8.59 38.05
C GLY A 827 30.76 -7.35 37.89
N LEU A 828 30.14 -6.23 37.53
CA LEU A 828 30.85 -4.96 37.30
C LEU A 828 31.43 -4.36 38.57
N ALA A 829 30.85 -4.67 39.74
CA ALA A 829 31.41 -4.27 41.03
C ALA A 829 32.85 -4.78 41.27
N THR A 830 33.25 -5.89 40.64
CA THR A 830 34.60 -6.48 40.76
C THR A 830 35.51 -6.21 39.55
N ALA A 831 35.00 -5.46 38.57
CA ALA A 831 35.67 -5.17 37.30
C ALA A 831 36.62 -3.96 37.35
N GLY A 832 36.61 -3.16 38.44
CA GLY A 832 37.45 -1.97 38.59
C GLY A 832 37.21 -0.94 37.48
N HIS A 833 38.28 -0.41 36.88
CA HIS A 833 38.20 0.52 35.75
C HIS A 833 38.04 -0.18 34.37
N GLY A 834 37.94 -1.52 34.33
CA GLY A 834 37.92 -2.31 33.10
C GLY A 834 39.31 -2.56 32.51
N GLY A 835 39.41 -2.67 31.19
CA GLY A 835 40.67 -2.90 30.48
C GLY A 835 40.97 -4.38 30.21
N ARG A 836 42.21 -4.68 29.82
CA ARG A 836 42.60 -6.00 29.31
C ARG A 836 42.38 -7.13 30.32
N GLU A 837 42.72 -6.91 31.59
CA GLU A 837 42.51 -7.90 32.66
C GLU A 837 41.03 -8.24 32.87
N TRP A 838 40.13 -7.27 32.70
CA TRP A 838 38.69 -7.49 32.77
C TRP A 838 38.19 -8.30 31.56
N VAL A 839 38.65 -7.96 30.36
CA VAL A 839 38.31 -8.69 29.13
C VAL A 839 38.82 -10.14 29.18
N ASP A 840 40.04 -10.35 29.66
CA ASP A 840 40.62 -11.69 29.81
C ASP A 840 39.79 -12.53 30.81
N ARG A 841 39.37 -11.94 31.94
CA ARG A 841 38.48 -12.59 32.91
C ARG A 841 37.11 -12.94 32.32
N LEU A 842 36.53 -12.06 31.49
CA LEU A 842 35.28 -12.34 30.77
C LEU A 842 35.45 -13.50 29.78
N LEU A 843 36.59 -13.58 29.09
CA LEU A 843 36.91 -14.67 28.17
C LEU A 843 37.12 -16.00 28.88
N GLU A 844 37.60 -16.03 30.12
CA GLU A 844 37.70 -17.25 30.94
C GLU A 844 36.33 -17.84 31.28
N HIS A 845 35.33 -16.98 31.49
CA HIS A 845 33.94 -17.37 31.85
C HIS A 845 33.02 -17.51 30.62
N ALA A 846 33.48 -17.12 29.43
CA ALA A 846 32.78 -17.31 28.17
C ALA A 846 33.09 -18.69 27.56
N HIS A 847 32.30 -19.69 27.96
CA HIS A 847 32.45 -21.08 27.47
C HIS A 847 31.86 -21.32 26.07
N GLU A 848 30.88 -20.52 25.66
CA GLU A 848 30.26 -20.61 24.33
C GLU A 848 31.04 -19.77 23.31
N GLU A 849 31.24 -20.30 22.10
CA GLU A 849 31.99 -19.61 21.03
C GLU A 849 31.34 -18.27 20.64
N GLY A 850 30.00 -18.19 20.68
CA GLY A 850 29.25 -16.95 20.47
C GLY A 850 29.51 -15.90 21.55
N ALA A 851 29.57 -16.30 22.82
CA ALA A 851 29.88 -15.40 23.93
C ALA A 851 31.30 -14.86 23.86
N ARG A 852 32.28 -15.70 23.49
CA ARG A 852 33.68 -15.29 23.28
C ARG A 852 33.78 -14.26 22.17
N ALA A 853 33.09 -14.51 21.05
CA ALA A 853 33.05 -13.57 19.92
C ALA A 853 32.42 -12.22 20.31
N LEU A 854 31.38 -12.23 21.15
CA LEU A 854 30.74 -11.01 21.66
C LEU A 854 31.66 -10.21 22.59
N VAL A 855 32.33 -10.87 23.54
CA VAL A 855 33.31 -10.21 24.44
C VAL A 855 34.42 -9.57 23.62
N THR A 856 35.02 -10.30 22.68
CA THR A 856 36.10 -9.77 21.83
C THR A 856 35.63 -8.61 20.95
N ARG A 857 34.41 -8.69 20.39
CA ARG A 857 33.84 -7.64 19.56
C ARG A 857 33.51 -6.38 20.37
N PHE A 858 32.79 -6.52 21.47
CA PHE A 858 32.38 -5.39 22.31
C PHE A 858 33.53 -4.78 23.10
N ALA A 859 34.68 -5.45 23.22
CA ALA A 859 35.89 -4.85 23.77
C ALA A 859 36.53 -3.79 22.85
N VAL A 860 36.25 -3.82 21.54
CA VAL A 860 36.92 -2.95 20.55
C VAL A 860 35.98 -2.05 19.74
N GLU A 861 34.67 -2.33 19.74
CA GLU A 861 33.69 -1.50 19.05
C GLU A 861 33.54 -0.11 19.71
N ALA A 862 33.65 0.97 18.94
CA ALA A 862 33.49 2.32 19.47
C ALA A 862 32.09 2.54 20.07
N LEU A 863 32.05 3.18 21.24
CA LEU A 863 30.83 3.67 21.88
C LEU A 863 30.26 4.85 21.07
N GLN A 864 28.93 4.99 21.04
CA GLN A 864 28.29 6.13 20.37
C GLN A 864 28.29 7.43 21.20
N ALA A 865 28.91 7.43 22.38
CA ALA A 865 29.02 8.59 23.26
C ALA A 865 30.09 9.59 22.79
N ASP A 866 29.83 10.87 23.02
CA ASP A 866 30.89 11.89 23.04
C ASP A 866 31.77 11.67 24.30
N ALA A 867 33.10 11.80 24.15
CA ALA A 867 34.07 11.64 25.23
C ALA A 867 33.79 12.55 26.45
N HIS A 868 33.06 13.65 26.27
CA HIS A 868 32.68 14.59 27.34
C HIS A 868 31.31 14.28 27.98
N ALA A 869 30.63 13.22 27.56
CA ALA A 869 29.27 12.88 27.99
C ALA A 869 29.07 11.39 28.34
N GLU A 870 30.14 10.61 28.49
CA GLU A 870 30.07 9.16 28.71
C GLU A 870 29.26 8.77 29.96
N GLU A 871 29.35 9.52 31.07
CA GLU A 871 28.57 9.27 32.30
C GLU A 871 27.06 9.45 32.08
N ARG A 872 26.64 10.52 31.40
CA ARG A 872 25.24 10.77 31.07
C ARG A 872 24.70 9.73 30.09
N TYR A 873 25.52 9.36 29.11
CA TYR A 873 25.18 8.33 28.14
C TYR A 873 25.00 6.95 28.81
N ALA A 874 25.91 6.58 29.69
CA ALA A 874 25.82 5.33 30.46
C ALA A 874 24.57 5.29 31.34
N ALA A 875 24.25 6.40 32.03
CA ALA A 875 23.03 6.51 32.82
C ALA A 875 21.76 6.39 31.97
N ALA A 876 21.74 6.95 30.76
CA ALA A 876 20.60 6.89 29.85
C ALA A 876 20.36 5.47 29.29
N MET A 877 21.42 4.76 28.87
CA MET A 877 21.31 3.38 28.38
C MET A 877 20.85 2.42 29.48
N LEU A 878 21.37 2.60 30.69
CA LEU A 878 20.95 1.81 31.84
C LEU A 878 19.47 2.05 32.20
N ALA A 879 19.04 3.31 32.23
CA ALA A 879 17.65 3.67 32.50
C ALA A 879 16.67 3.14 31.43
N ALA A 880 17.09 3.07 30.17
CA ALA A 880 16.28 2.52 29.09
C ALA A 880 16.01 1.01 29.25
N ILE A 881 17.01 0.23 29.69
CA ILE A 881 16.83 -1.22 29.94
C ILE A 881 16.05 -1.45 31.24
N GLU A 882 16.29 -0.67 32.29
CA GLU A 882 15.51 -0.72 33.54
C GLU A 882 14.00 -0.42 33.27
N ALA A 883 13.69 0.51 32.35
CA ALA A 883 12.31 0.83 32.00
C ALA A 883 11.55 -0.35 31.39
N ILE A 884 12.22 -1.20 30.60
CA ILE A 884 11.62 -2.40 29.99
C ILE A 884 11.21 -3.42 31.08
N ALA A 885 12.05 -3.60 32.11
CA ALA A 885 11.74 -4.47 33.23
C ALA A 885 10.53 -3.95 34.03
N VAL A 886 10.47 -2.64 34.26
CA VAL A 886 9.34 -1.98 34.95
C VAL A 886 8.05 -2.08 34.12
N ASP A 887 8.09 -1.90 32.80
CA ASP A 887 6.93 -2.06 31.91
C ASP A 887 6.34 -3.49 31.99
N ARG A 888 7.18 -4.53 32.12
CA ARG A 888 6.71 -5.91 32.33
C ARG A 888 6.12 -6.12 33.73
N ALA A 889 6.73 -5.59 34.77
CA ALA A 889 6.20 -5.66 36.13
C ALA A 889 4.82 -4.98 36.22
N ILE A 890 4.65 -3.82 35.57
CA ILE A 890 3.36 -3.12 35.44
C ILE A 890 2.32 -4.01 34.76
N ALA A 891 2.66 -4.68 33.65
CA ALA A 891 1.75 -5.56 32.95
C ALA A 891 1.29 -6.75 33.82
N GLN A 892 2.21 -7.33 34.60
CA GLN A 892 1.89 -8.43 35.52
C GLN A 892 0.98 -7.98 36.67
N VAL A 893 1.29 -6.84 37.31
CA VAL A 893 0.48 -6.29 38.41
C VAL A 893 -0.91 -5.89 37.89
N LYS A 894 -1.00 -5.23 36.72
CA LYS A 894 -2.28 -4.91 36.07
C LYS A 894 -3.12 -6.16 35.79
N SER A 895 -2.50 -7.24 35.29
CA SER A 895 -3.21 -8.50 35.04
C SER A 895 -3.75 -9.16 36.31
N ARG A 896 -3.02 -9.06 37.43
CA ARG A 896 -3.47 -9.57 38.73
C ARG A 896 -4.62 -8.74 39.29
N ILE A 897 -4.50 -7.41 39.26
CA ILE A 897 -5.57 -6.49 39.69
C ILE A 897 -6.86 -6.74 38.91
N GLN A 898 -6.78 -7.00 37.61
CA GLN A 898 -7.96 -7.29 36.77
C GLN A 898 -8.72 -8.58 37.16
N ARG A 899 -8.10 -9.49 37.89
CA ARG A 899 -8.71 -10.77 38.31
C ARG A 899 -9.29 -10.72 39.72
N LEU A 900 -9.04 -9.64 40.46
CA LEU A 900 -9.48 -9.49 41.85
C LEU A 900 -10.82 -8.76 41.90
N ASN A 901 -11.71 -9.21 42.79
CA ASN A 901 -12.90 -8.46 43.14
C ASN A 901 -12.52 -7.37 44.17
N PRO A 902 -12.60 -6.07 43.84
CA PRO A 902 -12.17 -4.99 44.74
C PRO A 902 -13.05 -4.85 46.00
N VAL A 903 -14.21 -5.50 46.04
CA VAL A 903 -15.13 -5.50 47.19
C VAL A 903 -14.84 -6.67 48.14
N ASP A 904 -14.62 -7.87 47.61
CA ASP A 904 -14.41 -9.08 48.41
C ASP A 904 -12.95 -9.24 48.86
N GLU A 905 -11.99 -8.73 48.06
CA GLU A 905 -10.55 -8.92 48.24
C GLU A 905 -9.80 -7.58 48.42
N GLN A 906 -10.40 -6.70 49.22
CA GLN A 906 -9.98 -5.30 49.37
C GLN A 906 -8.53 -5.12 49.82
N GLN A 907 -8.01 -5.96 50.73
CA GLN A 907 -6.63 -5.85 51.22
C GLN A 907 -5.59 -6.20 50.14
N GLU A 908 -5.84 -7.26 49.36
CA GLU A 908 -4.93 -7.68 48.30
C GLU A 908 -4.96 -6.71 47.11
N TYR A 909 -6.16 -6.24 46.74
CA TYR A 909 -6.35 -5.19 45.76
C TYR A 909 -5.57 -3.92 46.14
N ASN A 910 -5.68 -3.46 47.40
CA ASN A 910 -4.99 -2.27 47.89
C ASN A 910 -3.46 -2.42 47.86
N LYS A 911 -2.93 -3.58 48.23
CA LYS A 911 -1.49 -3.85 48.17
C LYS A 911 -0.96 -3.77 46.73
N LEU A 912 -1.62 -4.45 45.80
CA LEU A 912 -1.22 -4.46 44.38
C LEU A 912 -1.40 -3.10 43.72
N PHE A 913 -2.40 -2.33 44.13
CA PHE A 913 -2.60 -0.96 43.66
C PHE A 913 -1.45 -0.04 44.08
N GLY A 914 -1.01 -0.11 45.35
CA GLY A 914 0.16 0.64 45.82
C GLY A 914 1.43 0.28 45.06
N GLU A 915 1.63 -1.01 44.78
CA GLU A 915 2.75 -1.52 43.98
C GLU A 915 2.69 -1.01 42.53
N LEU A 916 1.51 -0.98 41.91
CA LEU A 916 1.32 -0.45 40.56
C LEU A 916 1.66 1.04 40.48
N VAL A 917 1.23 1.84 41.46
CA VAL A 917 1.52 3.29 41.51
C VAL A 917 3.03 3.54 41.63
N ALA A 918 3.72 2.78 42.49
CA ALA A 918 5.16 2.87 42.63
C ALA A 918 5.90 2.53 41.33
N LEU A 919 5.48 1.46 40.65
CA LEU A 919 6.06 1.04 39.36
C LEU A 919 5.80 2.06 38.24
N GLU A 920 4.61 2.63 38.15
CA GLU A 920 4.27 3.67 37.16
C GLU A 920 5.08 4.97 37.40
N GLN A 921 5.32 5.34 38.67
CA GLN A 921 6.19 6.46 39.02
C GLN A 921 7.66 6.18 38.69
N GLN A 922 8.14 4.97 38.98
CA GLN A 922 9.48 4.51 38.63
C GLN A 922 9.69 4.51 37.11
N ARG A 923 8.71 4.04 36.34
CA ARG A 923 8.73 4.05 34.87
C ARG A 923 8.96 5.45 34.31
N ARG A 924 8.26 6.45 34.86
CA ARG A 924 8.42 7.85 34.42
C ARG A 924 9.82 8.36 34.67
N VAL A 925 10.35 8.19 35.88
CA VAL A 925 11.72 8.62 36.25
C VAL A 925 12.76 7.98 35.33
N LEU A 926 12.57 6.70 34.97
CA LEU A 926 13.47 5.98 34.06
C LEU A 926 13.36 6.48 32.62
N ARG A 927 12.15 6.79 32.13
CA ARG A 927 11.95 7.35 30.78
C ARG A 927 12.53 8.77 30.65
N ASP A 928 12.36 9.60 31.68
CA ASP A 928 12.96 10.94 31.70
C ASP A 928 14.50 10.86 31.67
N ARG A 929 15.10 9.95 32.47
CA ARG A 929 16.55 9.69 32.45
C ARG A 929 17.04 9.10 31.13
N ALA A 930 16.27 8.21 30.49
CA ALA A 930 16.59 7.63 29.19
C ALA A 930 16.56 8.67 28.05
N ALA A 931 15.72 9.71 28.19
CA ALA A 931 15.66 10.84 27.26
C ALA A 931 16.81 11.86 27.45
N GLY A 932 17.65 11.69 28.48
CA GLY A 932 18.82 12.53 28.73
C GLY A 932 18.53 13.83 29.49
N SER A 933 17.37 13.94 30.14
CA SER A 933 16.97 15.08 30.99
C SER A 933 17.35 14.91 32.46
#